data_AF-A0A948STC7-F1
#
_entry.id   AF-A0A948STC7-F1
#
_cell.length_a   1.000
_cell.length_b   1.000
_cell.length_c   1.000
_cell.angle_alpha   90.00
_cell.angle_beta   90.00
_cell.angle_gamma   90.00
#
_symmetry.space_group_name_H-M   'P 1'
#
loop_
_entity.id
_entity.type
_entity.pdbx_description
1 polymer ?
#
loop_
_entity_poly.entity_id
_entity_poly.type
_entity_poly.pdbx_seq_one_letter_code
_entity_poly.pdbx_strand_id
1 'polypeptide(L)'
;MSAHPIRPIGIRPRSGRPASAAVAASLAAAIAMSAPAAAGGETSRPNILVVVLDDIGMDQTSFPPYGWNGAPESPSMPVLAEIASKGVSFRNFWATPECSPSRAAMLTGRHSFRTGVVTAVVDPMLPAVQLHPSEITLPKLLRPAGYVSGMLGKYHLGGGPENTPPGFGYQAPFSTAGLDVYDGYWDLPPSVDSTLGGQLPAGTLTCGTIGGVGVTAAACFPDGTCRDDLHPLDAMAIGGTPLVNPDGSPVTSCAGATCGSIDFLTENAYYAWNRTIATPAGVTQPPAPQREYLTDFVSRRTAEWIDSAERADRPWIAFATHSSAHTPIQPPPPMLTGPAANDASCAFTGVGFRQQYKLMVESADRSVGNMLADLGLGTWAGGKFVLGDLAAANVMLVVVNDNGTYAYNVLLPFSPQRAKQTVYESGVRSMCLVAGAGVASPGRSVDAQVSIVDLFGLVADAAGVEWQTLDSPSRVIDCKPMMPYLANPGQPAIREYNFAMYAQGIFATGDVGPCVLGNTVIDGLITSPTLCADNGGCWLGGSSAPPYPVQNYCDLMSTDPAAALVECGGTQYCFLPPDMADQCPAGSVVVAPPTLTQYAVRRGQWKLVVRQLPPCLAPNDCDVRLYRLDEPVPPNQPGIELPDGSPGVWDPLSQTLPAPAQAAYVSLKDELVRTLMSERKSLADGNLDGVVDGQDLGGLLSEWGSMGFWDVTQDGVVDGVDLGEVLAAWGPVPFSTALVPDCLLASDPGSLVREYSFDDGLQDSSGSGVTAVPMGGKVTGGAYVFGPGQGLKVPVDGQDWSDFDIEFALRVSASQFVLNKLVDMFSQAEDRGLYRREEGTLFSFLPPFGPTSIARMPIGVPTLVRYSRDSVTRTVSLRMNGVLQWTQPDPLGLAVPPPDGVVTFFADDAVTDFKETCSGAVGWIRIRSRTAK
;
A
#
# COMPACT_ATOMS: atom_id res chain seq x y z
N MET A 1 -25.76 27.13 38.99
CA MET A 1 -25.30 28.09 40.02
C MET A 1 -24.35 27.39 40.99
N SER A 2 -23.08 27.81 40.99
CA SER A 2 -22.12 27.89 42.12
C SER A 2 -20.71 27.79 41.55
N ALA A 3 -20.14 28.97 41.26
CA ALA A 3 -18.77 29.15 40.82
C ALA A 3 -17.83 29.22 42.03
N HIS A 4 -16.70 28.52 41.96
CA HIS A 4 -15.57 28.75 42.87
C HIS A 4 -14.36 29.25 42.07
N PRO A 5 -13.67 30.32 42.52
CA PRO A 5 -12.67 31.01 41.70
C PRO A 5 -11.26 30.45 41.91
N ILE A 6 -10.50 30.39 40.81
CA ILE A 6 -9.08 30.04 40.75
C ILE A 6 -8.24 31.28 41.09
N ARG A 7 -7.25 31.13 41.97
CA ARG A 7 -6.22 32.15 42.29
C ARG A 7 -4.96 31.93 41.42
N PRO A 8 -4.28 33.00 40.96
CA PRO A 8 -3.01 32.88 40.27
C PRO A 8 -1.83 32.89 41.27
N ILE A 9 -0.84 32.01 41.08
CA ILE A 9 0.42 32.01 41.84
C ILE A 9 1.54 32.55 40.94
N GLY A 10 2.21 33.60 41.43
CA GLY A 10 3.25 34.35 40.73
C GLY A 10 4.62 33.68 40.70
N ILE A 11 5.36 34.02 39.63
CA ILE A 11 6.73 33.62 39.33
C ILE A 11 7.71 34.41 40.22
N ARG A 12 8.71 33.74 40.80
CA ARG A 12 9.91 34.37 41.43
C ARG A 12 11.16 34.11 40.58
N PRO A 13 12.04 35.10 40.35
CA PRO A 13 13.32 34.89 39.69
C PRO A 13 14.41 34.47 40.70
N ARG A 14 15.30 33.56 40.28
CA ARG A 14 16.48 33.13 41.06
C ARG A 14 17.62 34.14 40.90
N SER A 15 18.15 34.59 42.04
CA SER A 15 19.32 35.46 42.20
C SER A 15 20.63 34.73 41.92
N GLY A 16 21.51 35.34 41.13
CA GLY A 16 22.92 34.95 41.01
C GLY A 16 23.79 35.47 42.16
N ARG A 17 24.98 34.87 42.31
CA ARG A 17 26.15 35.40 43.05
C ARG A 17 27.40 34.55 42.74
N PRO A 18 28.63 35.04 42.98
CA PRO A 18 29.58 35.32 41.90
C PRO A 18 30.94 34.60 42.02
N ALA A 19 31.78 34.87 41.03
CA ALA A 19 33.13 34.36 40.78
C ALA A 19 34.15 34.54 41.92
N SER A 20 35.20 33.72 41.87
CA SER A 20 36.51 33.99 42.48
C SER A 20 37.62 33.45 41.56
N ALA A 21 38.53 34.34 41.15
CA ALA A 21 39.85 34.07 40.60
C ALA A 21 40.82 33.74 41.77
N ALA A 22 42.02 33.19 41.67
CA ALA A 22 43.01 32.95 40.60
C ALA A 22 44.01 31.89 41.11
N VAL A 23 44.85 31.31 40.23
CA VAL A 23 46.33 31.34 40.26
C VAL A 23 46.87 30.34 39.22
N ALA A 24 47.81 30.83 38.43
CA ALA A 24 48.44 30.15 37.29
C ALA A 24 49.69 29.35 37.71
N ALA A 25 49.97 28.28 36.96
CA ALA A 25 51.33 27.81 36.69
C ALA A 25 51.37 27.12 35.31
N SER A 26 52.26 27.62 34.45
CA SER A 26 52.43 27.22 33.05
C SER A 26 53.51 26.14 32.91
N LEU A 27 53.31 25.16 32.02
CA LEU A 27 54.39 24.59 31.22
C LEU A 27 53.85 24.11 29.86
N ALA A 28 54.57 24.46 28.80
CA ALA A 28 54.17 24.44 27.41
C ALA A 28 54.29 23.06 26.73
N ALA A 29 53.42 22.77 25.74
CA ALA A 29 53.80 22.13 24.47
C ALA A 29 52.66 22.10 23.44
N ALA A 30 53.02 22.42 22.19
CA ALA A 30 52.38 22.10 20.91
C ALA A 30 51.00 22.70 20.58
N ILE A 31 51.05 23.75 19.75
CA ILE A 31 49.91 24.29 18.98
C ILE A 31 49.58 23.29 17.88
N ALA A 32 48.48 22.55 18.04
CA ALA A 32 47.68 22.05 16.93
C ALA A 32 46.43 22.95 16.85
N MET A 33 46.18 23.56 15.69
CA MET A 33 44.97 24.35 15.47
C MET A 33 43.75 23.41 15.42
N SER A 34 43.17 23.12 16.57
CA SER A 34 41.82 22.57 16.68
C SER A 34 40.84 23.75 16.62
N ALA A 35 40.04 23.77 15.55
CA ALA A 35 38.81 24.55 15.54
C ALA A 35 37.97 24.17 16.79
N PRO A 36 37.28 25.11 17.44
CA PRO A 36 36.40 24.75 18.54
C PRO A 36 35.31 23.85 17.96
N ALA A 37 35.32 22.59 18.40
CA ALA A 37 34.14 21.74 18.30
C ALA A 37 33.00 22.54 18.93
N ALA A 38 32.04 22.96 18.10
CA ALA A 38 30.78 23.44 18.60
C ALA A 38 30.24 22.35 19.52
N ALA A 39 30.07 22.69 20.80
CA ALA A 39 29.36 21.85 21.73
C ALA A 39 27.96 21.63 21.13
N GLY A 40 27.74 20.47 20.53
CA GLY A 40 26.41 20.00 20.19
C GLY A 40 25.69 19.82 21.51
N GLY A 41 24.83 20.77 21.85
CA GLY A 41 23.78 20.49 22.83
C GLY A 41 23.03 19.28 22.31
N GLU A 42 22.81 18.28 23.16
CA GLU A 42 21.85 17.21 22.88
C GLU A 42 20.53 17.90 22.50
N THR A 43 20.21 17.91 21.21
CA THR A 43 18.89 18.34 20.76
C THR A 43 17.93 17.30 21.32
N SER A 44 17.06 17.71 22.24
CA SER A 44 16.02 16.85 22.80
C SER A 44 15.23 16.22 21.66
N ARG A 45 14.99 14.90 21.73
CA ARG A 45 14.16 14.20 20.74
C ARG A 45 12.80 14.90 20.60
N PRO A 46 12.29 15.13 19.39
CA PRO A 46 11.03 15.85 19.19
C PRO A 46 9.83 15.00 19.57
N ASN A 47 8.78 15.67 20.02
CA ASN A 47 7.44 15.09 20.03
C ASN A 47 6.90 15.02 18.59
N ILE A 48 6.12 13.99 18.27
CA ILE A 48 5.71 13.71 16.90
C ILE A 48 4.18 13.66 16.83
N LEU A 49 3.57 14.58 16.10
CA LEU A 49 2.14 14.58 15.80
C LEU A 49 1.92 14.22 14.34
N VAL A 50 1.27 13.09 14.09
CA VAL A 50 0.88 12.63 12.75
C VAL A 50 -0.63 12.80 12.60
N VAL A 51 -1.04 13.72 11.73
CA VAL A 51 -2.44 13.91 11.33
C VAL A 51 -2.68 13.12 10.05
N VAL A 52 -3.61 12.17 10.09
CA VAL A 52 -4.01 11.36 8.94
C VAL A 52 -5.40 11.78 8.51
N LEU A 53 -5.51 12.22 7.26
CA LEU A 53 -6.76 12.52 6.58
C LEU A 53 -7.16 11.32 5.71
N ASP A 54 -8.46 11.20 5.46
CA ASP A 54 -9.07 10.03 4.81
C ASP A 54 -9.87 10.47 3.58
N ASP A 55 -9.57 9.84 2.44
CA ASP A 55 -10.20 10.08 1.15
C ASP A 55 -10.05 11.49 0.57
N ILE A 56 -9.04 12.28 0.95
CA ILE A 56 -8.84 13.66 0.45
C ILE A 56 -7.72 13.69 -0.61
N GLY A 57 -8.09 13.36 -1.85
CA GLY A 57 -7.20 13.34 -2.99
C GLY A 57 -6.64 14.72 -3.40
N MET A 58 -5.67 14.69 -4.31
CA MET A 58 -5.02 15.91 -4.82
C MET A 58 -5.98 16.89 -5.48
N ASP A 59 -7.07 16.39 -6.06
CA ASP A 59 -8.11 17.20 -6.70
C ASP A 59 -8.83 18.12 -5.71
N GLN A 60 -8.86 17.75 -4.42
CA GLN A 60 -9.45 18.53 -3.34
C GLN A 60 -8.47 19.57 -2.78
N THR A 61 -7.16 19.38 -2.96
CA THR A 61 -6.11 20.20 -2.33
C THR A 61 -5.93 21.54 -3.05
N SER A 62 -6.79 22.51 -2.73
CA SER A 62 -6.95 23.79 -3.47
C SER A 62 -5.92 24.88 -3.17
N PHE A 63 -5.01 24.68 -2.22
CA PHE A 63 -4.05 25.70 -1.77
C PHE A 63 -2.62 25.48 -2.32
N PRO A 64 -1.79 26.53 -2.44
CA PRO A 64 -0.40 26.37 -2.85
C PRO A 64 0.41 25.49 -1.87
N PRO A 65 1.28 24.59 -2.35
CA PRO A 65 1.70 24.46 -3.74
C PRO A 65 0.96 23.37 -4.54
N TYR A 66 -0.19 22.90 -4.05
CA TYR A 66 -0.96 21.76 -4.59
C TYR A 66 -2.14 22.13 -5.47
N GLY A 67 -2.64 23.38 -5.41
CA GLY A 67 -3.86 23.87 -6.08
C GLY A 67 -3.87 23.84 -7.61
N TRP A 68 -3.44 22.75 -8.21
CA TRP A 68 -3.31 22.49 -9.64
C TRP A 68 -4.67 22.35 -10.34
N ASN A 69 -5.70 21.89 -9.61
CA ASN A 69 -7.03 21.70 -10.16
C ASN A 69 -7.84 23.01 -10.21
N GLY A 70 -7.56 23.98 -9.33
CA GLY A 70 -8.18 25.32 -9.33
C GLY A 70 -9.71 25.37 -9.40
N ALA A 71 -10.41 24.25 -9.18
CA ALA A 71 -11.83 24.12 -9.46
C ALA A 71 -12.63 24.95 -8.44
N PRO A 72 -13.68 25.69 -8.86
CA PRO A 72 -14.52 26.45 -7.94
C PRO A 72 -15.17 25.60 -6.83
N GLU A 73 -15.34 24.30 -7.10
CA GLU A 73 -15.95 23.34 -6.19
C GLU A 73 -14.97 22.82 -5.12
N SER A 74 -13.66 23.05 -5.23
CA SER A 74 -12.70 22.55 -4.24
C SER A 74 -12.94 23.15 -2.83
N PRO A 75 -12.67 22.38 -1.76
CA PRO A 75 -12.81 22.84 -0.38
C PRO A 75 -11.80 23.93 -0.03
N SER A 76 -12.21 24.85 0.84
CA SER A 76 -11.33 25.84 1.45
C SER A 76 -10.59 25.25 2.65
N MET A 77 -9.26 25.17 2.58
CA MET A 77 -8.43 24.56 3.63
C MET A 77 -7.36 25.55 4.15
N PRO A 78 -7.76 26.65 4.83
CA PRO A 78 -6.83 27.67 5.29
C PRO A 78 -5.85 27.19 6.37
N VAL A 79 -6.21 26.21 7.20
CA VAL A 79 -5.31 25.68 8.24
C VAL A 79 -4.17 24.90 7.59
N LEU A 80 -4.49 23.99 6.66
CA LEU A 80 -3.48 23.23 5.92
C LEU A 80 -2.62 24.14 5.03
N ALA A 81 -3.19 25.19 4.44
CA ALA A 81 -2.44 26.21 3.72
C ALA A 81 -1.43 26.96 4.62
N GLU A 82 -1.82 27.30 5.85
CA GLU A 82 -0.93 27.91 6.83
C GLU A 82 0.20 26.94 7.24
N ILE A 83 -0.10 25.66 7.44
CA ILE A 83 0.91 24.61 7.73
C ILE A 83 1.89 24.49 6.56
N ALA A 84 1.41 24.43 5.32
CA ALA A 84 2.26 24.38 4.13
C ALA A 84 3.20 25.59 4.03
N SER A 85 2.72 26.79 4.36
CA SER A 85 3.52 28.02 4.35
C SER A 85 4.65 28.04 5.39
N LYS A 86 4.55 27.19 6.42
CA LYS A 86 5.50 27.08 7.55
C LYS A 86 6.21 25.72 7.61
N GLY A 87 6.06 24.90 6.58
CA GLY A 87 6.64 23.57 6.51
C GLY A 87 7.30 23.27 5.16
N VAL A 88 7.44 21.98 4.85
CA VAL A 88 7.85 21.44 3.58
C VAL A 88 6.69 20.64 3.00
N SER A 89 6.27 20.97 1.78
CA SER A 89 5.21 20.27 1.06
C SER A 89 5.80 19.29 0.05
N PHE A 90 5.44 18.02 0.14
CA PHE A 90 5.85 17.01 -0.85
C PHE A 90 4.80 16.93 -1.94
N ARG A 91 5.16 17.35 -3.16
CA ARG A 91 4.23 17.42 -4.32
C ARG A 91 4.10 16.10 -5.05
N ASN A 92 5.06 15.20 -4.86
CA ASN A 92 5.12 13.92 -5.54
C ASN A 92 5.13 12.76 -4.51
N PHE A 93 4.17 12.82 -3.59
CA PHE A 93 3.99 11.85 -2.52
C PHE A 93 2.96 10.78 -2.91
N TRP A 94 3.32 9.52 -2.74
CA TRP A 94 2.53 8.35 -3.12
C TRP A 94 2.08 7.59 -1.87
N ALA A 95 0.79 7.62 -1.61
CA ALA A 95 0.15 6.67 -0.71
C ALA A 95 -0.15 5.35 -1.43
N THR A 96 -0.91 4.48 -0.80
CA THR A 96 -1.50 3.31 -1.44
C THR A 96 -2.92 3.64 -1.95
N PRO A 97 -3.55 2.76 -2.77
CA PRO A 97 -4.89 3.01 -3.29
C PRO A 97 -6.02 3.06 -2.24
N GLU A 98 -5.79 2.54 -1.02
CA GLU A 98 -6.81 2.41 0.03
C GLU A 98 -6.27 2.62 1.45
N CYS A 99 -7.18 2.73 2.41
CA CYS A 99 -6.91 3.18 3.78
C CYS A 99 -5.94 2.25 4.54
N SER A 100 -6.30 0.97 4.69
CA SER A 100 -5.57 0.01 5.52
C SER A 100 -4.15 -0.25 5.01
N PRO A 101 -3.92 -0.45 3.70
CA PRO A 101 -2.57 -0.66 3.19
C PRO A 101 -1.67 0.56 3.39
N SER A 102 -2.21 1.78 3.29
CA SER A 102 -1.49 3.03 3.58
C SER A 102 -1.11 3.17 5.05
N ARG A 103 -2.03 2.84 5.95
CA ARG A 103 -1.81 2.86 7.40
C ARG A 103 -0.78 1.81 7.83
N ALA A 104 -0.85 0.60 7.26
CA ALA A 104 0.13 -0.45 7.49
C ALA A 104 1.52 -0.01 6.99
N ALA A 105 1.60 0.49 5.75
CA ALA A 105 2.83 0.96 5.14
C ALA A 105 3.52 2.08 5.94
N MET A 106 2.75 3.07 6.41
CA MET A 106 3.24 4.15 7.26
C MET A 106 3.82 3.62 8.58
N LEU A 107 3.18 2.63 9.18
CA LEU A 107 3.58 2.08 10.47
C LEU A 107 4.74 1.09 10.38
N THR A 108 4.95 0.39 9.27
CA THR A 108 5.95 -0.70 9.17
C THR A 108 7.13 -0.37 8.25
N GLY A 109 7.00 0.63 7.38
CA GLY A 109 8.00 0.92 6.35
C GLY A 109 8.07 -0.13 5.23
N ARG A 110 7.03 -0.96 5.09
CA ARG A 110 6.94 -2.08 4.14
C ARG A 110 5.75 -1.90 3.20
N HIS A 111 5.90 -2.33 1.95
CA HIS A 111 4.81 -2.34 0.98
C HIS A 111 3.73 -3.38 1.30
N SER A 112 2.52 -3.17 0.80
CA SER A 112 1.30 -3.92 1.13
C SER A 112 1.40 -5.44 0.93
N PHE A 113 2.09 -5.91 -0.13
CA PHE A 113 2.27 -7.35 -0.36
C PHE A 113 3.07 -8.04 0.74
N ARG A 114 3.94 -7.26 1.42
CA ARG A 114 4.79 -7.71 2.52
C ARG A 114 4.07 -7.81 3.84
N THR A 115 3.17 -6.87 4.09
CA THR A 115 2.40 -6.83 5.34
C THR A 115 1.16 -7.72 5.30
N GLY A 116 0.79 -8.26 4.13
CA GLY A 116 -0.50 -8.95 3.93
C GLY A 116 -1.70 -8.02 3.80
N VAL A 117 -1.61 -6.80 4.36
CA VAL A 117 -2.62 -5.74 4.23
C VAL A 117 -2.63 -5.13 2.83
N VAL A 118 -3.39 -5.75 1.91
CA VAL A 118 -3.44 -5.42 0.46
C VAL A 118 -4.69 -4.67 0.01
N THR A 119 -5.69 -4.57 0.88
CA THR A 119 -6.98 -3.86 0.70
C THR A 119 -7.45 -3.26 2.01
N ALA A 120 -8.51 -2.46 1.98
CA ALA A 120 -9.25 -2.03 3.15
C ALA A 120 -9.80 -3.25 3.91
N VAL A 121 -9.48 -3.32 5.21
CA VAL A 121 -9.88 -4.41 6.09
C VAL A 121 -11.33 -4.21 6.50
N VAL A 122 -12.23 -5.06 6.02
CA VAL A 122 -13.66 -5.04 6.36
C VAL A 122 -14.12 -6.41 6.84
N ASP A 123 -15.17 -6.45 7.64
CA ASP A 123 -15.74 -7.71 8.09
C ASP A 123 -16.68 -8.32 7.02
N PRO A 124 -16.63 -9.65 6.77
CA PRO A 124 -15.88 -10.69 7.48
C PRO A 124 -14.61 -11.20 6.75
N MET A 125 -13.71 -10.32 6.28
CA MET A 125 -12.46 -10.77 5.61
C MET A 125 -11.52 -11.54 6.55
N LEU A 126 -10.93 -12.65 6.08
CA LEU A 126 -10.03 -13.48 6.88
C LEU A 126 -8.86 -12.69 7.51
N PRO A 127 -8.35 -13.08 8.69
CA PRO A 127 -7.22 -12.41 9.36
C PRO A 127 -5.96 -12.24 8.51
N ALA A 128 -5.76 -13.07 7.48
CA ALA A 128 -4.62 -12.98 6.56
C ALA A 128 -4.45 -11.62 5.86
N VAL A 129 -5.51 -10.80 5.75
CA VAL A 129 -5.43 -9.44 5.19
C VAL A 129 -5.28 -8.33 6.24
N GLN A 130 -5.18 -8.69 7.52
CA GLN A 130 -5.05 -7.77 8.66
C GLN A 130 -3.58 -7.55 9.03
N LEU A 131 -3.29 -6.51 9.83
CA LEU A 131 -1.91 -6.26 10.26
C LEU A 131 -1.46 -7.36 11.23
N HIS A 132 -0.48 -8.15 10.80
CA HIS A 132 0.03 -9.27 11.58
C HIS A 132 0.73 -8.80 12.88
N PRO A 133 0.55 -9.47 14.03
CA PRO A 133 1.20 -9.10 15.29
C PRO A 133 2.72 -9.20 15.32
N SER A 134 3.33 -10.03 14.47
CA SER A 134 4.79 -10.08 14.32
C SER A 134 5.37 -8.86 13.58
N GLU A 135 4.55 -8.00 12.99
CA GLU A 135 5.04 -6.79 12.35
C GLU A 135 5.68 -5.82 13.36
N ILE A 136 6.84 -5.28 13.00
CA ILE A 136 7.53 -4.24 13.74
C ILE A 136 7.00 -2.90 13.26
N THR A 137 6.19 -2.25 14.09
CA THR A 137 5.56 -0.97 13.81
C THR A 137 6.30 0.20 14.46
N LEU A 138 6.00 1.44 14.06
CA LEU A 138 6.53 2.66 14.68
C LEU A 138 6.36 2.68 16.22
N PRO A 139 5.17 2.44 16.81
CA PRO A 139 5.04 2.38 18.26
C PRO A 139 5.95 1.34 18.92
N LYS A 140 6.05 0.13 18.34
CA LYS A 140 6.93 -0.94 18.85
C LYS A 140 8.40 -0.53 18.76
N LEU A 141 8.81 0.07 17.65
CA LEU A 141 10.18 0.48 17.36
C LEU A 141 10.64 1.65 18.26
N LEU A 142 9.75 2.61 18.53
CA LEU A 142 10.10 3.81 19.32
C LEU A 142 10.02 3.60 20.83
N ARG A 143 9.32 2.56 21.30
CA ARG A 143 9.16 2.28 22.75
C ARG A 143 10.51 2.16 23.49
N PRO A 144 11.53 1.42 23.00
CA PRO A 144 12.85 1.39 23.64
C PRO A 144 13.56 2.75 23.71
N ALA A 145 13.23 3.69 22.82
CA ALA A 145 13.76 5.06 22.83
C ALA A 145 13.03 5.98 23.84
N GLY A 146 12.04 5.44 24.57
CA GLY A 146 11.33 6.13 25.65
C GLY A 146 10.00 6.75 25.24
N TYR A 147 9.61 6.66 23.96
CA TYR A 147 8.35 7.24 23.47
C TYR A 147 7.12 6.60 24.12
N VAL A 148 6.09 7.43 24.33
CA VAL A 148 4.72 6.98 24.57
C VAL A 148 3.90 7.20 23.31
N SER A 149 3.08 6.23 22.95
CA SER A 149 2.31 6.22 21.71
C SER A 149 0.80 6.30 21.95
N GLY A 150 0.13 7.17 21.19
CA GLY A 150 -1.32 7.32 21.20
C GLY A 150 -1.87 7.34 19.79
N MET A 151 -2.96 6.61 19.53
CA MET A 151 -3.72 6.72 18.28
C MET A 151 -5.18 7.01 18.60
N LEU A 152 -5.73 8.04 17.96
CA LEU A 152 -7.06 8.53 18.25
C LEU A 152 -7.84 8.71 16.95
N GLY A 153 -9.00 8.07 16.88
CA GLY A 153 -9.80 7.97 15.66
C GLY A 153 -9.72 6.60 14.98
N LYS A 154 -9.71 6.58 13.64
CA LYS A 154 -9.78 5.37 12.82
C LYS A 154 -8.54 4.48 12.98
N TYR A 155 -8.74 3.21 13.31
CA TYR A 155 -7.68 2.19 13.31
C TYR A 155 -7.51 1.52 11.95
N HIS A 156 -8.50 0.72 11.53
CA HIS A 156 -8.63 0.06 10.23
C HIS A 156 -7.44 -0.84 9.84
N LEU A 157 -6.87 -1.56 10.82
CA LEU A 157 -5.75 -2.50 10.64
C LEU A 157 -6.02 -3.89 11.25
N GLY A 158 -7.25 -4.17 11.65
CA GLY A 158 -7.74 -5.47 12.05
C GLY A 158 -9.24 -5.58 11.80
N GLY A 159 -9.80 -6.78 11.96
CA GLY A 159 -11.24 -7.05 11.92
C GLY A 159 -11.93 -6.95 13.30
N GLY A 160 -13.26 -6.93 13.30
CA GLY A 160 -14.06 -6.97 14.52
C GLY A 160 -13.88 -8.27 15.34
N PRO A 161 -14.56 -8.40 16.49
CA PRO A 161 -14.45 -9.57 17.37
C PRO A 161 -14.93 -10.87 16.71
N GLU A 162 -15.76 -10.77 15.67
CA GLU A 162 -16.28 -11.91 14.91
C GLU A 162 -15.28 -12.41 13.87
N ASN A 163 -14.23 -11.64 13.58
CA ASN A 163 -13.37 -11.82 12.42
C ASN A 163 -11.88 -11.62 12.77
N THR A 164 -11.50 -12.00 13.99
CA THR A 164 -10.12 -11.91 14.48
C THR A 164 -9.74 -13.17 15.25
N PRO A 165 -8.46 -13.54 15.28
CA PRO A 165 -8.03 -14.68 16.07
C PRO A 165 -8.20 -14.41 17.58
N PRO A 166 -8.28 -15.48 18.39
CA PRO A 166 -8.42 -15.37 19.84
C PRO A 166 -7.37 -14.46 20.47
N GLY A 167 -7.81 -13.44 21.21
CA GLY A 167 -6.93 -12.47 21.87
C GLY A 167 -6.49 -11.30 20.99
N PHE A 168 -6.93 -11.22 19.73
CA PHE A 168 -6.59 -10.15 18.82
C PHE A 168 -7.68 -9.11 18.58
N GLY A 169 -8.98 -9.46 18.67
CA GLY A 169 -10.16 -8.60 18.41
C GLY A 169 -10.05 -7.12 18.77
N TYR A 170 -10.84 -6.59 19.71
CA TYR A 170 -10.71 -5.16 20.05
C TYR A 170 -9.36 -4.78 20.68
N GLN A 171 -8.49 -5.77 20.95
CA GLN A 171 -7.11 -5.63 21.43
C GLN A 171 -6.09 -5.29 20.33
N ALA A 172 -6.41 -5.41 19.04
CA ALA A 172 -5.42 -5.30 17.96
C ALA A 172 -4.57 -4.02 17.96
N PRO A 173 -5.11 -2.82 18.27
CA PRO A 173 -4.28 -1.62 18.41
C PRO A 173 -3.10 -1.81 19.38
N PHE A 174 -3.29 -2.59 20.43
CA PHE A 174 -2.24 -2.98 21.36
C PHE A 174 -1.42 -4.17 20.84
N SER A 175 -2.05 -5.29 20.45
CA SER A 175 -1.31 -6.52 20.11
C SER A 175 -0.60 -6.47 18.75
N THR A 176 -1.20 -5.83 17.75
CA THR A 176 -0.64 -5.73 16.39
C THR A 176 0.13 -4.44 16.18
N ALA A 177 -0.44 -3.27 16.48
CA ALA A 177 0.27 -2.00 16.31
C ALA A 177 1.19 -1.63 17.48
N GLY A 178 1.05 -2.24 18.66
CA GLY A 178 1.88 -1.96 19.82
C GLY A 178 1.66 -0.59 20.45
N LEU A 179 0.45 -0.01 20.34
CA LEU A 179 0.10 1.30 20.89
C LEU A 179 -0.02 1.26 22.42
N ASP A 180 0.38 2.33 23.11
CA ASP A 180 0.17 2.46 24.57
C ASP A 180 -1.25 2.93 24.90
N VAL A 181 -1.85 3.74 24.03
CA VAL A 181 -3.26 4.13 24.11
C VAL A 181 -3.88 4.16 22.72
N TYR A 182 -5.05 3.55 22.60
CA TYR A 182 -5.94 3.72 21.48
C TYR A 182 -7.30 4.22 21.98
N ASP A 183 -7.86 5.21 21.30
CA ASP A 183 -9.15 5.81 21.63
C ASP A 183 -9.89 6.27 20.38
N GLY A 184 -10.80 5.46 19.88
CA GLY A 184 -11.45 5.73 18.61
C GLY A 184 -12.44 4.67 18.19
N TYR A 185 -12.50 4.39 16.90
CA TYR A 185 -13.44 3.48 16.26
C TYR A 185 -12.71 2.63 15.24
N TRP A 186 -13.17 1.39 15.12
CA TRP A 186 -12.40 0.31 14.54
C TRP A 186 -12.28 0.40 13.02
N ASP A 187 -13.42 0.57 12.37
CA ASP A 187 -13.57 0.52 10.92
C ASP A 187 -14.02 1.90 10.41
N LEU A 188 -15.03 1.94 9.55
CA LEU A 188 -15.70 3.14 9.08
C LEU A 188 -16.76 3.62 10.08
N PRO A 189 -17.18 4.90 9.98
CA PRO A 189 -18.42 5.33 10.64
C PRO A 189 -19.59 4.40 10.26
N PRO A 190 -20.54 4.14 11.18
CA PRO A 190 -21.67 3.27 10.91
C PRO A 190 -22.61 3.83 9.82
N SER A 191 -23.57 3.02 9.40
CA SER A 191 -24.63 3.42 8.48
C SER A 191 -25.41 4.67 8.92
N VAL A 192 -26.08 5.31 7.96
CA VAL A 192 -26.94 6.47 8.21
C VAL A 192 -28.26 6.02 8.83
N ASP A 193 -28.65 6.67 9.93
CA ASP A 193 -29.99 6.47 10.50
C ASP A 193 -31.02 7.36 9.82
N SER A 194 -31.74 6.78 8.86
CA SER A 194 -32.82 7.45 8.12
C SER A 194 -34.11 7.70 8.92
N THR A 195 -34.17 7.29 10.19
CA THR A 195 -35.35 7.38 11.07
C THR A 195 -35.26 8.44 12.16
N LEU A 196 -34.06 8.97 12.44
CA LEU A 196 -33.74 9.84 13.59
C LEU A 196 -34.15 9.22 14.93
N GLY A 197 -33.60 8.06 15.26
CA GLY A 197 -33.85 7.33 16.51
C GLY A 197 -35.26 6.77 16.56
N GLY A 198 -35.77 6.27 15.44
CA GLY A 198 -37.09 5.63 15.33
C GLY A 198 -38.28 6.60 15.30
N GLN A 199 -38.05 7.91 15.17
CA GLN A 199 -39.13 8.89 15.10
C GLN A 199 -39.96 8.78 13.81
N LEU A 200 -39.33 8.32 12.73
CA LEU A 200 -39.93 8.20 11.40
C LEU A 200 -39.79 6.77 10.84
N PRO A 201 -40.59 6.38 9.84
CA PRO A 201 -40.33 5.16 9.07
C PRO A 201 -38.95 5.16 8.42
N ALA A 202 -38.34 3.99 8.27
CA ALA A 202 -37.05 3.83 7.58
C ALA A 202 -37.10 4.37 6.14
N GLY A 203 -36.03 5.04 5.74
CA GLY A 203 -35.88 5.68 4.42
C GLY A 203 -36.48 7.09 4.30
N THR A 204 -37.12 7.63 5.36
CA THR A 204 -37.76 8.96 5.29
C THR A 204 -36.74 10.08 5.11
N LEU A 205 -35.58 9.99 5.79
CA LEU A 205 -34.51 10.99 5.71
C LEU A 205 -33.28 10.43 4.99
N THR A 206 -33.05 10.88 3.75
CA THR A 206 -31.97 10.37 2.88
C THR A 206 -30.57 10.56 3.45
N CYS A 207 -30.37 11.57 4.31
CA CYS A 207 -29.08 11.86 4.98
C CYS A 207 -29.08 11.56 6.48
N GLY A 208 -30.14 10.94 6.98
CA GLY A 208 -30.34 10.67 8.42
C GLY A 208 -30.31 11.92 9.29
N THR A 209 -30.69 13.05 8.71
CA THR A 209 -30.75 14.35 9.37
C THR A 209 -31.74 15.27 8.66
N ILE A 210 -32.18 16.28 9.40
CA ILE A 210 -32.86 17.47 8.88
C ILE A 210 -31.89 18.67 8.91
N GLY A 211 -32.00 19.62 7.99
CA GLY A 211 -31.07 20.74 7.93
C GLY A 211 -31.38 21.78 6.86
N GLY A 212 -30.63 22.88 6.88
CA GLY A 212 -30.75 24.00 5.94
C GLY A 212 -30.38 25.34 6.61
N VAL A 213 -30.16 26.38 5.81
CA VAL A 213 -29.80 27.70 6.36
C VAL A 213 -30.94 28.27 7.20
N GLY A 214 -30.63 28.57 8.48
CA GLY A 214 -31.58 29.21 9.41
C GLY A 214 -32.63 28.27 10.00
N VAL A 215 -32.49 26.96 9.83
CA VAL A 215 -33.38 25.96 10.45
C VAL A 215 -33.05 25.84 11.93
N THR A 216 -34.07 25.97 12.78
CA THR A 216 -33.99 25.68 14.21
C THR A 216 -35.05 24.66 14.60
N ALA A 217 -34.70 23.78 15.52
CA ALA A 217 -35.57 22.75 16.05
C ALA A 217 -35.36 22.59 17.56
N ALA A 218 -36.38 22.05 18.21
CA ALA A 218 -36.25 21.44 19.51
C ALA A 218 -35.49 20.11 19.36
N ALA A 219 -34.64 19.79 20.33
CA ALA A 219 -33.89 18.54 20.36
C ALA A 219 -33.94 17.90 21.75
N CYS A 220 -34.02 16.58 21.75
CA CYS A 220 -34.05 15.74 22.94
C CYS A 220 -32.68 15.13 23.21
N PHE A 221 -32.32 15.02 24.48
CA PHE A 221 -31.05 14.47 24.94
C PHE A 221 -31.25 13.14 25.67
N PRO A 222 -30.22 12.27 25.73
CA PRO A 222 -30.29 10.98 26.42
C PRO A 222 -30.68 11.05 27.91
N ASP A 223 -30.44 12.19 28.56
CA ASP A 223 -30.83 12.45 29.95
C ASP A 223 -32.33 12.81 30.12
N GLY A 224 -33.10 12.79 29.02
CA GLY A 224 -34.51 13.13 28.98
C GLY A 224 -34.80 14.63 28.91
N THR A 225 -33.76 15.48 28.85
CA THR A 225 -33.94 16.93 28.68
C THR A 225 -34.26 17.28 27.23
N CYS A 226 -35.06 18.34 27.04
CA CYS A 226 -35.36 18.90 25.73
C CYS A 226 -34.91 20.37 25.69
N ARG A 227 -34.33 20.81 24.57
CA ARG A 227 -33.85 22.18 24.36
C ARG A 227 -34.39 22.75 23.06
N ASP A 228 -34.87 23.98 23.12
CA ASP A 228 -35.38 24.76 21.97
C ASP A 228 -34.24 25.48 21.23
N ASP A 229 -34.57 25.98 20.03
CA ASP A 229 -33.75 26.93 19.26
C ASP A 229 -32.33 26.43 18.90
N LEU A 230 -32.19 25.13 18.63
CA LEU A 230 -30.94 24.53 18.18
C LEU A 230 -30.97 24.26 16.68
N HIS A 231 -29.85 24.48 15.99
CA HIS A 231 -29.69 23.91 14.66
C HIS A 231 -29.62 22.37 14.77
N PRO A 232 -30.36 21.59 13.96
CA PRO A 232 -30.42 20.14 14.12
C PRO A 232 -29.06 19.43 14.12
N LEU A 233 -28.16 19.80 13.20
CA LEU A 233 -26.80 19.22 13.13
C LEU A 233 -25.94 19.60 14.34
N ASP A 234 -26.10 20.82 14.87
CA ASP A 234 -25.37 21.24 16.07
C ASP A 234 -25.90 20.51 17.30
N ALA A 235 -27.21 20.29 17.38
CA ALA A 235 -27.82 19.49 18.45
C ALA A 235 -27.27 18.06 18.47
N MET A 236 -27.15 17.42 17.30
CA MET A 236 -26.53 16.10 17.19
C MET A 236 -25.05 16.11 17.55
N ALA A 237 -24.30 17.13 17.12
CA ALA A 237 -22.89 17.27 17.45
C ALA A 237 -22.61 17.35 18.96
N ILE A 238 -23.58 17.78 19.76
CA ILE A 238 -23.48 17.88 21.23
C ILE A 238 -24.31 16.82 21.98
N GLY A 239 -24.75 15.77 21.27
CA GLY A 239 -25.35 14.58 21.86
C GLY A 239 -26.87 14.52 21.90
N GLY A 240 -27.56 15.47 21.28
CA GLY A 240 -29.02 15.47 21.14
C GLY A 240 -29.51 14.78 19.87
N THR A 241 -30.82 14.57 19.78
CA THR A 241 -31.52 14.13 18.57
C THR A 241 -32.62 15.15 18.25
N PRO A 242 -32.64 15.75 17.05
CA PRO A 242 -33.67 16.70 16.63
C PRO A 242 -35.07 16.06 16.66
N LEU A 243 -36.07 16.82 17.10
CA LEU A 243 -37.45 16.39 17.09
C LEU A 243 -38.10 16.69 15.74
N VAL A 244 -38.87 15.72 15.23
CA VAL A 244 -39.55 15.80 13.94
C VAL A 244 -41.03 15.47 14.05
N ASN A 245 -41.84 16.14 13.24
CA ASN A 245 -43.24 15.80 13.02
C ASN A 245 -43.34 14.52 12.16
N PRO A 246 -44.50 13.85 12.10
CA PRO A 246 -44.71 12.66 11.26
C PRO A 246 -44.43 12.84 9.76
N ASP A 247 -44.44 14.08 9.27
CA ASP A 247 -44.10 14.44 7.89
C ASP A 247 -42.61 14.74 7.68
N GLY A 248 -41.78 14.57 8.71
CA GLY A 248 -40.34 14.84 8.70
C GLY A 248 -39.96 16.30 8.94
N SER A 249 -40.93 17.21 9.10
CA SER A 249 -40.64 18.63 9.37
C SER A 249 -40.13 18.84 10.80
N PRO A 250 -39.23 19.81 11.05
CA PRO A 250 -38.68 20.06 12.38
C PRO A 250 -39.75 20.53 13.37
N VAL A 251 -39.75 19.97 14.59
CA VAL A 251 -40.51 20.49 15.73
C VAL A 251 -39.75 21.68 16.31
N THR A 252 -40.40 22.81 16.50
CA THR A 252 -39.73 24.07 16.91
C THR A 252 -39.77 24.34 18.41
N SER A 253 -40.54 23.57 19.19
CA SER A 253 -40.62 23.74 20.65
C SER A 253 -40.76 22.42 21.39
N CYS A 254 -40.13 22.34 22.56
CA CYS A 254 -40.24 21.27 23.55
C CYS A 254 -41.62 21.20 24.22
N ALA A 255 -42.49 22.19 24.01
CA ALA A 255 -43.82 22.23 24.61
C ALA A 255 -44.69 21.06 24.09
N GLY A 256 -44.83 20.01 24.91
CA GLY A 256 -45.60 18.81 24.58
C GLY A 256 -44.78 17.70 23.92
N ALA A 257 -43.47 17.89 23.73
CA ALA A 257 -42.57 16.85 23.25
C ALA A 257 -42.18 15.88 24.38
N THR A 258 -42.05 14.58 24.06
CA THR A 258 -41.55 13.56 24.98
C THR A 258 -40.33 12.88 24.39
N CYS A 259 -39.18 12.97 25.07
CA CYS A 259 -37.94 12.32 24.61
C CYS A 259 -37.97 10.80 24.73
N GLY A 260 -38.93 10.23 25.48
CA GLY A 260 -38.99 8.79 25.78
C GLY A 260 -39.33 7.89 24.59
N SER A 261 -39.70 8.45 23.43
CA SER A 261 -39.94 7.69 22.19
C SER A 261 -38.71 7.61 21.28
N ILE A 262 -37.63 8.31 21.59
CA ILE A 262 -36.39 8.29 20.80
C ILE A 262 -35.52 7.14 21.26
N ASP A 263 -35.09 6.30 20.32
CA ASP A 263 -34.06 5.31 20.55
C ASP A 263 -32.67 5.97 20.49
N PHE A 264 -32.11 6.26 21.67
CA PHE A 264 -30.75 6.78 21.81
C PHE A 264 -29.66 5.71 21.70
N LEU A 265 -29.99 4.47 21.36
CA LEU A 265 -29.01 3.43 21.03
C LEU A 265 -28.78 3.30 19.53
N THR A 266 -29.62 3.90 18.69
CA THR A 266 -29.43 3.91 17.23
C THR A 266 -28.18 4.70 16.85
N GLU A 267 -27.26 4.07 16.11
CA GLU A 267 -26.08 4.69 15.50
C GLU A 267 -26.47 5.53 14.28
N ASN A 268 -25.67 6.55 13.94
CA ASN A 268 -25.93 7.45 12.83
C ASN A 268 -24.62 8.09 12.34
N ALA A 269 -23.93 7.40 11.43
CA ALA A 269 -22.73 7.87 10.74
C ALA A 269 -21.77 8.70 11.61
N TYR A 270 -21.60 9.99 11.33
CA TYR A 270 -20.64 10.85 12.03
C TYR A 270 -21.12 11.40 13.37
N TYR A 271 -22.37 11.15 13.77
CA TYR A 271 -22.99 11.73 14.98
C TYR A 271 -23.26 10.72 16.08
N ALA A 272 -23.46 9.43 15.76
CA ALA A 272 -23.63 8.39 16.76
C ALA A 272 -22.89 7.11 16.35
N TRP A 273 -21.90 6.68 17.12
CA TRP A 273 -20.97 5.60 16.72
C TRP A 273 -20.36 4.88 17.93
N ASN A 274 -20.03 3.60 17.77
CA ASN A 274 -19.37 2.80 18.80
C ASN A 274 -17.90 3.20 19.01
N ARG A 275 -17.53 3.45 20.27
CA ARG A 275 -16.15 3.80 20.68
C ARG A 275 -15.45 2.64 21.35
N THR A 276 -14.19 2.46 21.02
CA THR A 276 -13.29 1.49 21.63
C THR A 276 -12.09 2.21 22.22
N ILE A 277 -11.81 1.91 23.48
CA ILE A 277 -10.61 2.37 24.19
C ILE A 277 -9.76 1.13 24.48
N ALA A 278 -8.53 1.09 24.00
CA ALA A 278 -7.60 0.00 24.26
C ALA A 278 -6.31 0.51 24.90
N THR A 279 -5.87 -0.17 25.96
CA THR A 279 -4.64 0.11 26.70
C THR A 279 -3.98 -1.20 27.12
N PRO A 280 -2.73 -1.20 27.62
CA PRO A 280 -2.11 -2.37 28.22
C PRO A 280 -2.91 -2.98 29.39
N ALA A 281 -3.79 -2.20 30.04
CA ALA A 281 -4.63 -2.68 31.13
C ALA A 281 -5.89 -3.43 30.64
N GLY A 282 -6.23 -3.31 29.36
CA GLY A 282 -7.40 -3.94 28.76
C GLY A 282 -8.14 -3.03 27.78
N VAL A 283 -9.24 -3.58 27.26
CA VAL A 283 -10.14 -2.92 26.32
C VAL A 283 -11.44 -2.54 27.03
N THR A 284 -11.97 -1.36 26.73
CA THR A 284 -13.28 -0.89 27.22
C THR A 284 -14.10 -0.33 26.06
N GLN A 285 -15.36 -0.75 25.98
CA GLN A 285 -16.36 -0.14 25.10
C GLN A 285 -17.45 0.50 25.98
N PRO A 286 -17.64 1.82 25.92
CA PRO A 286 -18.71 2.48 26.65
C PRO A 286 -20.10 1.92 26.30
N PRO A 287 -21.03 1.81 27.25
CA PRO A 287 -22.32 1.12 27.08
C PRO A 287 -23.34 1.83 26.18
N ALA A 288 -23.06 3.06 25.74
CA ALA A 288 -23.85 3.78 24.74
C ALA A 288 -22.92 4.25 23.62
N PRO A 289 -23.43 4.36 22.38
CA PRO A 289 -22.64 4.97 21.31
C PRO A 289 -22.22 6.38 21.72
N GLN A 290 -21.05 6.81 21.26
CA GLN A 290 -20.64 8.19 21.39
C GLN A 290 -21.56 9.06 20.56
N ARG A 291 -22.01 10.17 21.15
CA ARG A 291 -22.94 11.10 20.51
C ARG A 291 -22.31 12.49 20.41
N GLU A 292 -21.37 12.60 19.49
CA GLU A 292 -20.68 13.83 19.15
C GLU A 292 -20.17 13.75 17.71
N TYR A 293 -19.93 14.90 17.07
CA TYR A 293 -19.45 14.91 15.70
C TYR A 293 -18.02 14.34 15.63
N LEU A 294 -17.88 13.21 14.94
CA LEU A 294 -16.68 12.37 14.98
C LEU A 294 -15.39 13.13 14.60
N THR A 295 -15.47 14.07 13.65
CA THR A 295 -14.31 14.86 13.21
C THR A 295 -13.74 15.74 14.31
N ASP A 296 -14.62 16.34 15.14
CA ASP A 296 -14.21 17.19 16.27
C ASP A 296 -13.73 16.34 17.44
N PHE A 297 -14.39 15.19 17.68
CA PHE A 297 -13.96 14.21 18.68
C PHE A 297 -12.49 13.83 18.53
N VAL A 298 -12.06 13.42 17.32
CA VAL A 298 -10.69 12.96 17.08
C VAL A 298 -9.66 14.03 17.45
N SER A 299 -9.90 15.26 17.02
CA SER A 299 -9.04 16.41 17.30
C SER A 299 -9.01 16.77 18.79
N ARG A 300 -10.18 16.91 19.42
CA ARG A 300 -10.30 17.22 20.85
C ARG A 300 -9.64 16.15 21.72
N ARG A 301 -9.93 14.87 21.48
CA ARG A 301 -9.32 13.76 22.24
C ARG A 301 -7.82 13.70 22.06
N THR A 302 -7.32 14.04 20.87
CA THR A 302 -5.88 14.06 20.62
C THR A 302 -5.22 15.12 21.50
N ALA A 303 -5.78 16.33 21.55
CA ALA A 303 -5.31 17.37 22.44
C ALA A 303 -5.34 16.94 23.93
N GLU A 304 -6.47 16.39 24.38
CA GLU A 304 -6.63 15.91 25.77
C GLU A 304 -5.63 14.79 26.15
N TRP A 305 -5.32 13.89 25.21
CA TRP A 305 -4.35 12.83 25.43
C TRP A 305 -2.92 13.36 25.47
N ILE A 306 -2.54 14.22 24.51
CA ILE A 306 -1.20 14.85 24.46
C ILE A 306 -0.95 15.65 25.74
N ASP A 307 -1.91 16.47 26.18
CA ASP A 307 -1.83 17.19 27.46
C ASP A 307 -1.52 16.25 28.64
N SER A 308 -2.03 15.02 28.59
CA SER A 308 -1.74 13.99 29.60
C SER A 308 -0.37 13.35 29.43
N ALA A 309 0.07 13.12 28.21
CA ALA A 309 1.39 12.59 27.91
C ALA A 309 2.50 13.59 28.30
N GLU A 310 2.31 14.88 28.05
CA GLU A 310 3.26 15.94 28.41
C GLU A 310 3.49 16.04 29.93
N ARG A 311 2.44 15.81 30.73
CA ARG A 311 2.56 15.74 32.20
C ARG A 311 3.45 14.60 32.69
N ALA A 312 3.74 13.60 31.84
CA ALA A 312 4.61 12.47 32.17
C ALA A 312 6.10 12.71 31.86
N ASP A 313 6.47 13.88 31.28
CA ASP A 313 7.86 14.26 30.93
C ASP A 313 8.58 13.21 30.06
N ARG A 314 7.87 12.65 29.08
CA ARG A 314 8.38 11.67 28.11
C ARG A 314 8.11 12.16 26.69
N PRO A 315 9.00 11.85 25.73
CA PRO A 315 8.69 12.09 24.33
C PRO A 315 7.46 11.29 23.93
N TRP A 316 6.63 11.86 23.07
CA TRP A 316 5.39 11.21 22.62
C TRP A 316 5.26 11.19 21.11
N ILE A 317 4.52 10.19 20.63
CA ILE A 317 4.02 10.12 19.26
C ILE A 317 2.50 9.98 19.30
N ALA A 318 1.81 10.88 18.63
CA ALA A 318 0.35 10.91 18.52
C ALA A 318 -0.08 10.74 17.06
N PHE A 319 -1.03 9.85 16.82
CA PHE A 319 -1.71 9.70 15.52
C PHE A 319 -3.14 10.20 15.65
N ALA A 320 -3.45 11.36 15.07
CA ALA A 320 -4.80 11.88 14.91
C ALA A 320 -5.38 11.37 13.58
N THR A 321 -6.13 10.27 13.63
CA THR A 321 -6.59 9.54 12.45
C THR A 321 -8.06 9.86 12.15
N HIS A 322 -8.30 10.91 11.37
CA HIS A 322 -9.65 11.31 10.98
C HIS A 322 -10.24 10.34 9.95
N SER A 323 -11.57 10.16 9.97
CA SER A 323 -12.32 9.55 8.86
C SER A 323 -12.92 10.54 7.90
N SER A 324 -13.09 11.80 8.29
CA SER A 324 -13.63 12.78 7.34
C SER A 324 -12.62 12.98 6.20
N ALA A 325 -13.04 12.90 4.94
CA ALA A 325 -14.42 12.95 4.43
C ALA A 325 -14.97 11.63 3.85
N HIS A 326 -14.52 10.47 4.36
CA HIS A 326 -14.98 9.14 3.97
C HIS A 326 -16.52 9.01 4.06
N THR A 327 -17.10 8.16 3.23
CA THR A 327 -18.52 7.80 3.31
C THR A 327 -18.88 7.16 4.67
N PRO A 328 -20.15 7.23 5.12
CA PRO A 328 -21.29 7.91 4.48
C PRO A 328 -21.16 9.44 4.46
N ILE A 329 -21.54 10.07 3.34
CA ILE A 329 -21.49 11.54 3.22
C ILE A 329 -22.63 12.13 4.03
N GLN A 330 -22.30 12.91 5.06
CA GLN A 330 -23.28 13.52 5.96
C GLN A 330 -22.89 14.97 6.25
N PRO A 331 -23.86 15.92 6.27
CA PRO A 331 -23.57 17.32 6.52
C PRO A 331 -22.85 17.54 7.87
N PRO A 332 -21.73 18.31 7.90
CA PRO A 332 -21.08 18.68 9.15
C PRO A 332 -21.90 19.72 9.93
N PRO A 333 -21.66 19.88 11.24
CA PRO A 333 -22.34 20.88 12.04
C PRO A 333 -21.92 22.30 11.62
N PRO A 334 -22.87 23.24 11.48
CA PRO A 334 -22.58 24.61 11.07
C PRO A 334 -21.56 25.35 11.93
N MET A 335 -21.38 24.94 13.19
CA MET A 335 -20.34 25.52 14.04
C MET A 335 -18.91 25.32 13.51
N LEU A 336 -18.66 24.33 12.64
CA LEU A 336 -17.34 24.08 12.04
C LEU A 336 -17.16 24.74 10.67
N THR A 337 -18.19 24.76 9.84
CA THR A 337 -18.09 25.17 8.42
C THR A 337 -18.89 26.42 8.08
N GLY A 338 -19.67 26.96 9.01
CA GLY A 338 -20.68 27.98 8.71
C GLY A 338 -21.98 27.35 8.19
N PRO A 339 -22.86 28.12 7.49
CA PRO A 339 -24.19 27.63 7.11
C PRO A 339 -24.16 26.30 6.34
N ALA A 340 -24.99 25.34 6.76
CA ALA A 340 -25.20 24.08 6.04
C ALA A 340 -25.71 24.34 4.61
N ALA A 341 -25.29 23.53 3.64
CA ALA A 341 -25.72 23.72 2.25
C ALA A 341 -27.23 23.49 2.07
N ASN A 342 -27.86 24.32 1.24
CA ASN A 342 -29.31 24.28 0.98
C ASN A 342 -29.74 23.12 0.05
N ASP A 343 -28.84 22.64 -0.80
CA ASP A 343 -29.09 21.55 -1.77
C ASP A 343 -28.35 20.27 -1.36
N ALA A 344 -28.35 19.96 -0.06
CA ALA A 344 -27.75 18.73 0.47
C ALA A 344 -28.36 17.49 -0.17
N SER A 345 -27.54 16.63 -0.75
CA SER A 345 -27.96 15.34 -1.30
C SER A 345 -27.01 14.25 -0.83
N CYS A 346 -27.57 13.16 -0.31
CA CYS A 346 -26.83 11.93 -0.04
C CYS A 346 -26.92 10.93 -1.21
N ALA A 347 -27.52 11.34 -2.33
CA ALA A 347 -27.43 10.56 -3.56
C ALA A 347 -25.97 10.56 -4.02
N PHE A 348 -25.43 9.38 -4.35
CA PHE A 348 -24.01 9.13 -4.62
C PHE A 348 -23.41 9.89 -5.83
N THR A 349 -24.19 10.74 -6.50
CA THR A 349 -23.74 11.53 -7.66
C THR A 349 -24.33 12.94 -7.65
N GLY A 350 -23.68 13.87 -8.35
CA GLY A 350 -24.20 15.21 -8.59
C GLY A 350 -23.61 16.30 -7.68
N VAL A 351 -24.06 17.54 -7.90
CA VAL A 351 -23.49 18.74 -7.27
C VAL A 351 -23.78 18.79 -5.77
N GLY A 352 -25.01 18.44 -5.35
CA GLY A 352 -25.38 18.44 -3.92
C GLY A 352 -24.53 17.48 -3.08
N PHE A 353 -24.19 16.31 -3.63
CA PHE A 353 -23.32 15.32 -3.00
C PHE A 353 -21.89 15.82 -2.83
N ARG A 354 -21.29 16.34 -3.90
CA ARG A 354 -19.94 16.93 -3.85
C ARG A 354 -19.86 18.13 -2.92
N GLN A 355 -20.92 18.94 -2.84
CA GLN A 355 -21.00 20.06 -1.91
C GLN A 355 -21.00 19.58 -0.45
N GLN A 356 -21.61 18.44 -0.12
CA GLN A 356 -21.53 17.89 1.24
C GLN A 356 -20.14 17.35 1.56
N TYR A 357 -19.57 16.59 0.64
CA TYR A 357 -18.20 16.10 0.78
C TYR A 357 -17.20 17.28 0.97
N LYS A 358 -17.35 18.35 0.18
CA LYS A 358 -16.58 19.60 0.34
C LYS A 358 -16.67 20.13 1.76
N LEU A 359 -17.88 20.27 2.31
CA LEU A 359 -18.06 20.76 3.68
C LEU A 359 -17.41 19.83 4.72
N MET A 360 -17.47 18.51 4.53
CA MET A 360 -16.78 17.56 5.42
C MET A 360 -15.25 17.73 5.38
N VAL A 361 -14.67 18.06 4.23
CA VAL A 361 -13.24 18.39 4.12
C VAL A 361 -12.92 19.71 4.85
N GLU A 362 -13.76 20.74 4.66
CA GLU A 362 -13.60 22.03 5.36
C GLU A 362 -13.75 21.89 6.89
N SER A 363 -14.62 20.99 7.35
CA SER A 363 -14.78 20.69 8.78
C SER A 363 -13.54 19.99 9.36
N ALA A 364 -12.90 19.11 8.59
CA ALA A 364 -11.64 18.46 8.97
C ALA A 364 -10.50 19.49 9.10
N ASP A 365 -10.34 20.40 8.12
CA ASP A 365 -9.35 21.49 8.19
C ASP A 365 -9.57 22.37 9.44
N ARG A 366 -10.82 22.77 9.69
CA ARG A 366 -11.19 23.54 10.88
C ARG A 366 -10.87 22.79 12.17
N SER A 367 -11.22 21.50 12.24
CA SER A 367 -11.02 20.64 13.41
C SER A 367 -9.53 20.52 13.74
N VAL A 368 -8.68 20.29 12.74
CA VAL A 368 -7.21 20.30 12.91
C VAL A 368 -6.71 21.64 13.44
N GLY A 369 -7.25 22.76 12.96
CA GLY A 369 -6.91 24.08 13.48
C GLY A 369 -7.32 24.29 14.93
N ASN A 370 -8.49 23.78 15.33
CA ASN A 370 -8.93 23.80 16.73
C ASN A 370 -8.00 22.96 17.62
N MET A 371 -7.67 21.73 17.21
CA MET A 371 -6.72 20.86 17.92
C MET A 371 -5.38 21.54 18.17
N LEU A 372 -4.79 22.14 17.12
CA LEU A 372 -3.53 22.85 17.24
C LEU A 372 -3.65 24.07 18.15
N ALA A 373 -4.80 24.75 18.17
CA ALA A 373 -5.04 25.86 19.08
C ALA A 373 -5.16 25.41 20.54
N ASP A 374 -5.86 24.31 20.80
CA ASP A 374 -6.03 23.74 22.14
C ASP A 374 -4.70 23.25 22.73
N LEU A 375 -3.82 22.70 21.86
CA LEU A 375 -2.44 22.34 22.21
C LEU A 375 -1.50 23.54 22.41
N GLY A 376 -1.96 24.77 22.15
CA GLY A 376 -1.11 25.96 22.16
C GLY A 376 -0.07 26.01 21.02
N LEU A 377 -0.25 25.17 19.99
CA LEU A 377 0.58 25.10 18.78
C LEU A 377 0.06 26.00 17.65
N GLY A 378 -1.05 26.71 17.87
CA GLY A 378 -1.64 27.67 16.95
C GLY A 378 -2.63 28.57 17.67
N THR A 379 -3.20 29.55 16.95
CA THR A 379 -4.24 30.43 17.49
C THR A 379 -5.20 30.88 16.39
N TRP A 380 -6.45 31.17 16.76
CA TRP A 380 -7.41 31.84 15.89
C TRP A 380 -7.41 33.35 16.15
N ALA A 381 -7.06 34.15 15.14
CA ALA A 381 -7.05 35.61 15.22
C ALA A 381 -7.87 36.22 14.08
N GLY A 382 -8.96 36.91 14.41
CA GLY A 382 -9.84 37.53 13.41
C GLY A 382 -10.45 36.54 12.40
N GLY A 383 -10.74 35.31 12.84
CA GLY A 383 -11.26 34.24 11.98
C GLY A 383 -10.22 33.50 11.14
N LYS A 384 -8.95 33.92 11.18
CA LYS A 384 -7.84 33.25 10.49
C LYS A 384 -7.03 32.40 11.48
N PHE A 385 -6.66 31.19 11.07
CA PHE A 385 -5.74 30.35 11.82
C PHE A 385 -4.29 30.83 11.61
N VAL A 386 -3.51 30.87 12.69
CA VAL A 386 -2.09 31.19 12.67
C VAL A 386 -1.35 30.09 13.42
N LEU A 387 -0.49 29.36 12.71
CA LEU A 387 0.34 28.31 13.31
C LEU A 387 1.43 28.94 14.19
N GLY A 388 1.69 28.35 15.36
CA GLY A 388 2.77 28.73 16.26
C GLY A 388 4.15 28.28 15.76
N ASP A 389 5.18 28.53 16.57
CA ASP A 389 6.54 28.04 16.29
C ASP A 389 6.69 26.61 16.82
N LEU A 390 6.39 25.64 15.95
CA LEU A 390 6.48 24.22 16.27
C LEU A 390 7.91 23.75 16.57
N ALA A 391 8.92 24.39 15.98
CA ALA A 391 10.32 24.05 16.26
C ALA A 391 10.71 24.48 17.68
N ALA A 392 10.27 25.66 18.12
CA ALA A 392 10.44 26.11 19.51
C ALA A 392 9.65 25.25 20.50
N ALA A 393 8.51 24.70 20.09
CA ALA A 393 7.74 23.73 20.87
C ALA A 393 8.34 22.31 20.87
N ASN A 394 9.42 22.06 20.12
CA ASN A 394 10.02 20.75 19.91
C ASN A 394 9.02 19.69 19.38
N VAL A 395 8.13 20.12 18.47
CA VAL A 395 7.12 19.26 17.82
C VAL A 395 7.42 19.13 16.33
N MET A 396 7.45 17.90 15.84
CA MET A 396 7.35 17.58 14.41
C MET A 396 5.88 17.29 14.09
N LEU A 397 5.29 18.11 13.22
CA LEU A 397 3.95 17.90 12.68
C LEU A 397 4.05 17.28 11.29
N VAL A 398 3.43 16.12 11.09
CA VAL A 398 3.26 15.46 9.80
C VAL A 398 1.77 15.45 9.49
N VAL A 399 1.36 16.01 8.35
CA VAL A 399 -0.02 15.88 7.83
C VAL A 399 0.05 15.06 6.56
N VAL A 400 -0.68 13.95 6.52
CA VAL A 400 -0.72 13.03 5.38
C VAL A 400 -2.16 12.67 5.06
N ASN A 401 -2.42 12.41 3.79
CA ASN A 401 -3.66 11.79 3.34
C ASN A 401 -3.38 10.34 2.90
N ASP A 402 -4.25 9.40 3.30
CA ASP A 402 -3.98 7.98 3.13
C ASP A 402 -4.28 7.41 1.73
N ASN A 403 -5.15 8.03 0.92
CA ASN A 403 -5.39 7.63 -0.47
C ASN A 403 -6.17 8.68 -1.26
N GLY A 404 -6.33 8.49 -2.57
CA GLY A 404 -7.13 9.36 -3.43
C GLY A 404 -8.58 9.60 -2.97
N THR A 405 -9.25 10.57 -3.60
CA THR A 405 -10.68 10.83 -3.34
C THR A 405 -11.54 9.66 -3.79
N TYR A 406 -12.59 9.35 -3.03
CA TYR A 406 -13.45 8.21 -3.32
C TYR A 406 -14.46 8.49 -4.44
N ALA A 407 -14.44 7.65 -5.47
CA ALA A 407 -15.47 7.54 -6.50
C ALA A 407 -15.94 8.91 -7.05
N TYR A 408 -17.24 9.21 -6.99
CA TYR A 408 -17.84 10.40 -7.61
C TYR A 408 -17.62 11.71 -6.83
N ASN A 409 -16.94 11.64 -5.67
CA ASN A 409 -16.48 12.83 -4.94
C ASN A 409 -15.33 13.53 -5.67
N VAL A 410 -14.65 12.86 -6.60
CA VAL A 410 -13.60 13.50 -7.40
C VAL A 410 -14.16 14.71 -8.15
N LEU A 411 -13.38 15.78 -8.18
CA LEU A 411 -13.72 16.97 -8.93
C LEU A 411 -13.40 16.76 -10.42
N LEU A 412 -14.28 17.22 -11.30
CA LEU A 412 -14.00 17.18 -12.73
C LEU A 412 -12.77 18.05 -13.06
N PRO A 413 -11.91 17.65 -14.02
CA PRO A 413 -12.09 16.53 -14.95
C PRO A 413 -11.46 15.19 -14.52
N PHE A 414 -11.14 15.00 -13.24
CA PHE A 414 -10.66 13.70 -12.73
C PHE A 414 -11.73 12.62 -12.91
N SER A 415 -11.29 11.38 -13.18
CA SER A 415 -12.18 10.25 -13.46
C SER A 415 -12.50 9.47 -12.17
N PRO A 416 -13.80 9.28 -11.84
CA PRO A 416 -14.22 8.41 -10.74
C PRO A 416 -13.70 6.98 -10.85
N GLN A 417 -13.50 6.48 -12.08
CA GLN A 417 -13.01 5.12 -12.37
C GLN A 417 -11.49 4.98 -12.18
N ARG A 418 -10.79 6.07 -11.88
CA ARG A 418 -9.34 6.10 -11.59
C ARG A 418 -9.04 6.68 -10.22
N ALA A 419 -10.06 6.80 -9.37
CA ALA A 419 -10.00 7.42 -8.06
C ALA A 419 -9.41 6.45 -7.01
N LYS A 420 -9.72 6.65 -5.72
CA LYS A 420 -9.47 5.64 -4.67
C LYS A 420 -9.80 4.22 -5.15
N GLN A 421 -9.11 3.23 -4.58
CA GLN A 421 -9.15 1.81 -4.98
C GLN A 421 -8.48 1.52 -6.32
N THR A 422 -7.75 2.47 -6.88
CA THR A 422 -7.00 2.26 -8.12
C THR A 422 -5.55 2.69 -7.99
N VAL A 423 -4.67 2.03 -8.72
CA VAL A 423 -3.24 2.38 -8.74
C VAL A 423 -2.92 3.60 -9.63
N TYR A 424 -3.93 4.30 -10.16
CA TYR A 424 -3.77 5.50 -11.00
C TYR A 424 -3.43 6.75 -10.16
N GLU A 425 -3.00 7.83 -10.81
CA GLU A 425 -2.55 9.06 -10.10
C GLU A 425 -3.60 9.59 -9.11
N SER A 426 -4.86 9.67 -9.51
CA SER A 426 -5.96 10.12 -8.63
C SER A 426 -6.31 9.15 -7.50
N GLY A 427 -5.81 7.91 -7.53
CA GLY A 427 -6.01 6.92 -6.47
C GLY A 427 -4.86 6.84 -5.47
N VAL A 428 -3.61 7.10 -5.91
CA VAL A 428 -2.41 6.92 -5.06
C VAL A 428 -1.68 8.21 -4.71
N ARG A 429 -1.83 9.27 -5.51
CA ARG A 429 -1.12 10.52 -5.25
C ARG A 429 -1.86 11.31 -4.18
N SER A 430 -1.13 11.69 -3.14
CA SER A 430 -1.70 12.30 -1.93
C SER A 430 -0.85 13.46 -1.43
N MET A 431 -1.45 14.28 -0.58
CA MET A 431 -0.76 15.37 0.11
C MET A 431 0.12 14.82 1.24
N CYS A 432 1.31 15.43 1.42
CA CYS A 432 2.14 15.24 2.60
C CYS A 432 2.84 16.56 2.97
N LEU A 433 2.58 17.04 4.19
CA LEU A 433 3.16 18.25 4.77
C LEU A 433 3.98 17.88 6.00
N VAL A 434 5.17 18.46 6.14
CA VAL A 434 5.97 18.32 7.38
C VAL A 434 6.40 19.70 7.88
N ALA A 435 6.12 20.02 9.14
CA ALA A 435 6.43 21.30 9.77
C ALA A 435 7.06 21.11 11.17
N GLY A 436 7.80 22.12 11.63
CA GLY A 436 8.36 22.15 12.98
C GLY A 436 9.77 21.54 13.10
N ALA A 437 9.99 20.75 14.15
CA ALA A 437 11.30 20.20 14.48
C ALA A 437 11.93 19.45 13.29
N GLY A 438 13.21 19.70 13.02
CA GLY A 438 13.95 19.10 11.90
C GLY A 438 13.75 19.78 10.53
N VAL A 439 12.84 20.76 10.42
CA VAL A 439 12.60 21.48 9.16
C VAL A 439 13.51 22.70 9.03
N ALA A 440 14.28 22.75 7.96
CA ALA A 440 15.08 23.91 7.56
C ALA A 440 14.46 24.59 6.33
N SER A 441 14.47 25.94 6.34
CA SER A 441 13.94 26.80 5.27
C SER A 441 12.48 26.45 4.92
N PRO A 442 11.53 26.65 5.85
CA PRO A 442 10.11 26.35 5.62
C PRO A 442 9.48 27.22 4.53
N GLY A 443 8.26 26.86 4.10
CA GLY A 443 7.52 27.54 3.04
C GLY A 443 7.95 27.12 1.64
N ARG A 444 8.39 25.87 1.48
CA ARG A 444 8.92 25.34 0.21
C ARG A 444 8.32 23.98 -0.13
N SER A 445 8.49 23.57 -1.39
CA SER A 445 8.06 22.26 -1.89
C SER A 445 9.23 21.35 -2.25
N VAL A 446 8.96 20.04 -2.23
CA VAL A 446 9.83 18.98 -2.73
C VAL A 446 9.11 18.22 -3.84
N ASP A 447 9.75 18.13 -5.00
CA ASP A 447 9.19 17.48 -6.21
C ASP A 447 9.69 16.06 -6.43
N ALA A 448 10.73 15.67 -5.68
CA ALA A 448 11.24 14.32 -5.68
C ALA A 448 10.16 13.33 -5.25
N GLN A 449 10.21 12.14 -5.83
CA GLN A 449 9.30 11.04 -5.49
C GLN A 449 9.53 10.63 -4.03
N VAL A 450 8.43 10.53 -3.29
CA VAL A 450 8.37 10.02 -1.92
C VAL A 450 7.15 9.11 -1.83
N SER A 451 7.18 8.12 -0.95
CA SER A 451 6.04 7.24 -0.67
C SER A 451 5.66 7.28 0.81
N ILE A 452 4.42 6.93 1.12
CA ILE A 452 3.93 6.82 2.49
C ILE A 452 4.73 5.81 3.33
N VAL A 453 5.34 4.80 2.71
CA VAL A 453 6.29 3.90 3.41
C VAL A 453 7.49 4.67 3.99
N ASP A 454 7.87 5.79 3.37
CA ASP A 454 9.02 6.61 3.78
C ASP A 454 8.77 7.36 5.10
N LEU A 455 7.50 7.52 5.51
CA LEU A 455 7.15 8.12 6.79
C LEU A 455 7.64 7.29 7.98
N PHE A 456 7.76 5.97 7.83
CA PHE A 456 8.38 5.10 8.83
C PHE A 456 9.81 5.54 9.15
N GLY A 457 10.62 5.71 8.09
CA GLY A 457 12.00 6.16 8.21
C GLY A 457 12.08 7.59 8.72
N LEU A 458 11.20 8.49 8.26
CA LEU A 458 11.13 9.88 8.75
C LEU A 458 10.96 9.94 10.27
N VAL A 459 9.97 9.22 10.79
CA VAL A 459 9.61 9.23 12.20
C VAL A 459 10.71 8.55 13.04
N ALA A 460 11.25 7.42 12.58
CA ALA A 460 12.34 6.73 13.26
C ALA A 460 13.62 7.59 13.31
N ASP A 461 14.00 8.21 12.20
CA ASP A 461 15.15 9.11 12.13
C ASP A 461 14.96 10.32 13.06
N ALA A 462 13.77 10.93 13.08
CA ALA A 462 13.44 12.04 13.96
C ALA A 462 13.56 11.67 15.44
N ALA A 463 13.17 10.45 15.80
CA ALA A 463 13.29 9.89 17.15
C ALA A 463 14.72 9.42 17.50
N GLY A 464 15.65 9.41 16.53
CA GLY A 464 17.00 8.91 16.69
C GLY A 464 17.07 7.39 16.86
N VAL A 465 16.22 6.65 16.14
CA VAL A 465 16.18 5.18 16.11
C VAL A 465 16.68 4.66 14.76
N GLU A 466 17.65 3.76 14.79
CA GLU A 466 18.25 3.16 13.59
C GLU A 466 17.35 2.07 13.00
N TRP A 467 16.36 2.47 12.20
CA TRP A 467 15.42 1.54 11.57
C TRP A 467 16.08 0.62 10.52
N GLN A 468 17.23 0.99 9.97
CA GLN A 468 17.94 0.22 8.96
C GLN A 468 18.43 -1.14 9.50
N THR A 469 18.57 -1.27 10.82
CA THR A 469 18.95 -2.56 11.45
C THR A 469 17.83 -3.60 11.39
N LEU A 470 16.61 -3.20 11.01
CA LEU A 470 15.49 -4.12 10.81
C LEU A 470 15.56 -4.86 9.48
N ASP A 471 16.33 -4.33 8.51
CA ASP A 471 16.46 -4.93 7.18
C ASP A 471 17.27 -6.24 7.26
N SER A 472 16.66 -7.34 6.82
CA SER A 472 17.22 -8.67 6.87
C SER A 472 16.77 -9.53 5.68
N PRO A 473 17.41 -10.68 5.40
CA PRO A 473 16.97 -11.60 4.35
C PRO A 473 15.53 -12.11 4.49
N SER A 474 14.97 -12.11 5.71
CA SER A 474 13.58 -12.47 5.96
C SER A 474 12.66 -11.26 6.18
N ARG A 475 13.24 -10.08 6.45
CA ARG A 475 12.48 -8.86 6.72
C ARG A 475 13.03 -7.68 5.92
N VAL A 476 12.56 -7.52 4.68
CA VAL A 476 12.96 -6.39 3.83
C VAL A 476 12.26 -5.08 4.23
N ILE A 477 12.99 -3.97 4.33
CA ILE A 477 12.42 -2.64 4.54
C ILE A 477 12.41 -1.83 3.25
N ASP A 478 11.25 -1.30 2.86
CA ASP A 478 11.07 -0.59 1.58
C ASP A 478 11.19 0.94 1.71
N CYS A 479 11.19 1.46 2.94
CA CYS A 479 11.26 2.88 3.20
C CYS A 479 12.63 3.49 2.81
N LYS A 480 12.61 4.78 2.48
CA LYS A 480 13.78 5.60 2.16
C LYS A 480 13.84 6.83 3.08
N PRO A 481 15.04 7.38 3.35
CA PRO A 481 15.17 8.55 4.22
C PRO A 481 14.42 9.78 3.69
N MET A 482 13.70 10.48 4.58
CA MET A 482 13.05 11.78 4.26
C MET A 482 13.69 12.97 4.98
N MET A 483 14.37 12.76 6.10
CA MET A 483 15.04 13.85 6.84
C MET A 483 15.98 14.71 5.98
N PRO A 484 16.73 14.16 5.00
CA PRO A 484 17.55 15.00 4.11
C PRO A 484 16.75 16.05 3.33
N TYR A 485 15.50 15.75 2.92
CA TYR A 485 14.65 16.72 2.24
C TYR A 485 14.20 17.85 3.17
N LEU A 486 14.09 17.59 4.47
CA LEU A 486 13.71 18.59 5.47
C LEU A 486 14.89 19.49 5.86
N ALA A 487 16.10 18.92 5.96
CA ALA A 487 17.30 19.63 6.35
C ALA A 487 17.96 20.43 5.20
N ASN A 488 17.86 19.93 3.96
CA ASN A 488 18.55 20.51 2.81
C ASN A 488 17.57 20.85 1.66
N PRO A 489 17.31 22.15 1.38
CA PRO A 489 16.46 22.56 0.26
C PRO A 489 16.94 22.09 -1.12
N GLY A 490 18.23 21.81 -1.29
CA GLY A 490 18.82 21.35 -2.55
C GLY A 490 18.96 19.83 -2.66
N GLN A 491 18.31 19.05 -1.78
CA GLN A 491 18.43 17.60 -1.74
C GLN A 491 17.94 16.94 -3.06
N PRO A 492 18.81 16.20 -3.78
CA PRO A 492 18.39 15.42 -4.95
C PRO A 492 17.44 14.27 -4.57
N ALA A 493 16.73 13.74 -5.57
CA ALA A 493 15.85 12.59 -5.40
C ALA A 493 16.61 11.38 -4.83
N ILE A 494 16.07 10.81 -3.75
CA ILE A 494 16.59 9.63 -3.04
C ILE A 494 15.89 8.36 -3.56
N ARG A 495 14.57 8.41 -3.72
CA ARG A 495 13.78 7.30 -4.24
C ARG A 495 13.83 7.29 -5.76
N GLU A 496 14.23 6.16 -6.33
CA GLU A 496 14.28 5.96 -7.79
C GLU A 496 12.95 5.43 -8.34
N TYR A 497 12.25 4.61 -7.55
CA TYR A 497 10.99 3.98 -7.93
C TYR A 497 9.93 4.11 -6.84
N ASN A 498 8.70 4.42 -7.25
CA ASN A 498 7.49 4.31 -6.42
C ASN A 498 6.71 3.05 -6.81
N PHE A 499 6.11 2.40 -5.82
CA PHE A 499 5.28 1.20 -5.97
C PHE A 499 3.93 1.42 -5.28
N ALA A 500 2.86 0.92 -5.91
CA ALA A 500 1.53 0.83 -5.31
C ALA A 500 0.84 -0.44 -5.79
N MET A 501 -0.02 -1.01 -4.95
CA MET A 501 -0.84 -2.15 -5.32
C MET A 501 -2.19 -2.10 -4.63
N TYR A 502 -3.13 -2.83 -5.23
CA TYR A 502 -4.39 -3.23 -4.61
C TYR A 502 -4.65 -4.68 -5.01
N ALA A 503 -5.16 -5.50 -4.09
CA ALA A 503 -5.70 -6.82 -4.39
C ALA A 503 -7.03 -6.97 -3.66
N GLN A 504 -7.98 -7.71 -4.22
CA GLN A 504 -9.22 -8.02 -3.52
C GLN A 504 -8.94 -8.72 -2.18
N GLY A 505 -9.80 -8.47 -1.20
CA GLY A 505 -9.70 -9.14 0.09
C GLY A 505 -10.04 -10.62 0.02
N ILE A 506 -9.68 -11.33 1.07
CA ILE A 506 -9.84 -12.78 1.19
C ILE A 506 -10.99 -13.04 2.14
N PHE A 507 -11.95 -13.87 1.71
CA PHE A 507 -13.13 -14.28 2.47
C PHE A 507 -13.20 -15.80 2.49
N ALA A 508 -13.90 -16.38 3.46
CA ALA A 508 -14.31 -17.76 3.32
C ALA A 508 -15.32 -17.89 2.16
N THR A 509 -15.37 -19.06 1.54
CA THR A 509 -16.05 -19.25 0.25
C THR A 509 -17.56 -18.97 0.36
N GLY A 510 -18.07 -18.05 -0.46
CA GLY A 510 -19.51 -17.78 -0.62
C GLY A 510 -20.09 -16.69 0.28
N ASP A 511 -19.26 -15.97 1.02
CA ASP A 511 -19.71 -15.02 2.05
C ASP A 511 -20.17 -13.65 1.51
N VAL A 512 -19.60 -13.19 0.39
CA VAL A 512 -19.81 -11.84 -0.16
C VAL A 512 -20.16 -11.92 -1.64
N GLY A 513 -20.95 -10.96 -2.14
CA GLY A 513 -21.31 -10.86 -3.56
C GLY A 513 -21.17 -9.44 -4.12
N PRO A 514 -21.35 -9.26 -5.43
CA PRO A 514 -21.10 -7.99 -6.10
C PRO A 514 -22.08 -6.87 -5.72
N CYS A 515 -21.56 -5.65 -5.58
CA CYS A 515 -22.30 -4.38 -5.52
C CYS A 515 -21.96 -3.53 -6.76
N VAL A 516 -22.96 -2.96 -7.43
CA VAL A 516 -22.74 -2.04 -8.56
C VAL A 516 -22.89 -0.60 -8.11
N LEU A 517 -21.83 0.20 -8.30
CA LEU A 517 -21.80 1.63 -8.03
C LEU A 517 -21.71 2.43 -9.34
N GLY A 518 -22.84 3.00 -9.77
CA GLY A 518 -22.96 3.70 -11.04
C GLY A 518 -22.80 2.74 -12.22
N ASN A 519 -21.58 2.54 -12.72
CA ASN A 519 -21.27 1.58 -13.78
C ASN A 519 -20.10 0.65 -13.42
N THR A 520 -19.62 0.66 -12.17
CA THR A 520 -18.46 -0.12 -11.72
C THR A 520 -18.92 -1.17 -10.74
N VAL A 521 -18.41 -2.41 -10.88
CA VAL A 521 -18.63 -3.47 -9.89
C VAL A 521 -17.58 -3.38 -8.79
N ILE A 522 -18.03 -3.41 -7.55
CA ILE A 522 -17.21 -3.70 -6.39
C ILE A 522 -17.51 -5.12 -5.95
N ASP A 523 -16.48 -5.93 -5.90
CA ASP A 523 -16.55 -7.34 -5.53
C ASP A 523 -15.54 -7.57 -4.39
N GLY A 524 -16.06 -7.92 -3.20
CA GLY A 524 -15.25 -8.17 -2.01
C GLY A 524 -14.84 -6.96 -1.15
N LEU A 525 -15.44 -5.78 -1.30
CA LEU A 525 -15.26 -4.68 -0.31
C LEU A 525 -16.57 -4.26 0.33
N ILE A 526 -17.65 -4.17 -0.46
CA ILE A 526 -18.98 -3.94 0.07
C ILE A 526 -19.55 -5.30 0.43
N THR A 527 -19.71 -5.56 1.73
CA THR A 527 -20.03 -6.90 2.24
C THR A 527 -21.51 -7.12 2.56
N SER A 528 -22.37 -6.10 2.39
CA SER A 528 -23.81 -6.22 2.66
C SER A 528 -24.69 -5.37 1.73
N PRO A 529 -25.97 -5.75 1.55
CA PRO A 529 -26.93 -4.95 0.80
C PRO A 529 -27.13 -3.54 1.38
N THR A 530 -27.15 -3.41 2.71
CA THR A 530 -27.31 -2.12 3.39
C THR A 530 -26.12 -1.21 3.10
N LEU A 531 -24.89 -1.74 3.23
CA LEU A 531 -23.68 -0.97 2.92
C LEU A 531 -23.63 -0.56 1.44
N CYS A 532 -24.07 -1.43 0.54
CA CYS A 532 -24.20 -1.12 -0.88
C CYS A 532 -25.17 0.06 -1.09
N ALA A 533 -26.36 -0.01 -0.47
CA ALA A 533 -27.37 1.04 -0.56
C ALA A 533 -26.90 2.38 0.03
N ASP A 534 -26.19 2.36 1.17
CA ASP A 534 -25.65 3.57 1.82
C ASP A 534 -24.58 4.28 0.98
N ASN A 535 -23.90 3.53 0.09
CA ASN A 535 -22.99 4.07 -0.92
C ASN A 535 -23.71 4.34 -2.26
N GLY A 536 -25.04 4.37 -2.29
CA GLY A 536 -25.87 4.60 -3.48
C GLY A 536 -25.73 3.54 -4.56
N GLY A 537 -25.39 2.32 -4.16
CA GLY A 537 -25.20 1.16 -5.00
C GLY A 537 -26.40 0.26 -5.14
N CYS A 538 -26.25 -0.72 -6.02
CA CYS A 538 -27.21 -1.78 -6.22
C CYS A 538 -26.59 -3.14 -5.92
N TRP A 539 -27.15 -3.84 -4.94
CA TRP A 539 -26.64 -5.12 -4.46
C TRP A 539 -27.10 -6.25 -5.36
N LEU A 540 -26.17 -7.04 -5.91
CA LEU A 540 -26.44 -8.08 -6.90
C LEU A 540 -26.06 -9.51 -6.47
N GLY A 541 -25.42 -9.71 -5.32
CA GLY A 541 -25.03 -11.04 -4.83
C GLY A 541 -25.27 -11.24 -3.33
N GLY A 542 -24.60 -12.20 -2.69
CA GLY A 542 -24.59 -12.34 -1.22
C GLY A 542 -25.89 -12.80 -0.54
N SER A 543 -25.81 -13.02 0.77
CA SER A 543 -26.58 -14.05 1.51
C SER A 543 -27.93 -13.66 2.16
N SER A 544 -28.82 -12.87 1.53
CA SER A 544 -30.13 -12.55 2.16
C SER A 544 -31.38 -13.39 1.77
N ALA A 545 -31.38 -14.25 0.75
CA ALA A 545 -32.37 -15.32 0.54
C ALA A 545 -31.88 -16.48 -0.39
N PRO A 546 -31.98 -17.77 0.02
CA PRO A 546 -31.70 -18.92 -0.85
C PRO A 546 -32.68 -19.06 -2.05
N PRO A 547 -32.29 -19.73 -3.15
CA PRO A 547 -30.99 -20.34 -3.44
C PRO A 547 -30.10 -19.34 -4.22
N TYR A 548 -28.97 -18.93 -3.66
CA TYR A 548 -28.09 -17.89 -4.21
C TYR A 548 -27.36 -18.34 -5.49
N PRO A 549 -27.55 -17.69 -6.65
CA PRO A 549 -26.81 -18.05 -7.86
C PRO A 549 -25.59 -17.16 -8.13
N VAL A 550 -25.42 -16.03 -7.43
CA VAL A 550 -24.40 -15.00 -7.77
C VAL A 550 -23.48 -14.73 -6.57
N GLN A 551 -22.27 -15.26 -6.65
CA GLN A 551 -21.19 -15.12 -5.67
C GLN A 551 -20.12 -14.11 -6.12
N ASN A 552 -19.91 -13.94 -7.42
CA ASN A 552 -18.88 -13.03 -7.94
C ASN A 552 -19.30 -12.42 -9.28
N TYR A 553 -18.49 -11.50 -9.80
CA TYR A 553 -18.72 -10.88 -11.11
C TYR A 553 -18.97 -11.89 -12.25
N CYS A 554 -18.25 -13.02 -12.26
CA CYS A 554 -18.33 -13.98 -13.36
C CYS A 554 -19.66 -14.73 -13.41
N ASP A 555 -20.43 -14.77 -12.32
CA ASP A 555 -21.77 -15.37 -12.32
C ASP A 555 -22.80 -14.50 -13.05
N LEU A 556 -22.53 -13.19 -13.19
CA LEU A 556 -23.39 -12.23 -13.90
C LEU A 556 -23.00 -12.07 -15.37
N MET A 557 -21.77 -12.45 -15.73
CA MET A 557 -21.24 -12.23 -17.07
C MET A 557 -21.84 -13.22 -18.08
N SER A 558 -22.17 -12.72 -19.26
CA SER A 558 -22.64 -13.53 -20.39
C SER A 558 -22.01 -13.04 -21.69
N THR A 559 -21.83 -13.92 -22.67
CA THR A 559 -21.47 -13.56 -24.06
C THR A 559 -22.71 -13.45 -24.98
N ASP A 560 -23.91 -13.69 -24.45
CA ASP A 560 -25.19 -13.53 -25.17
C ASP A 560 -25.85 -12.20 -24.76
N PRO A 561 -25.96 -11.20 -25.68
CA PRO A 561 -26.60 -9.92 -25.39
C PRO A 561 -28.02 -10.02 -24.82
N ALA A 562 -28.77 -11.08 -25.15
CA ALA A 562 -30.13 -11.28 -24.62
C ALA A 562 -30.13 -11.77 -23.16
N ALA A 563 -29.05 -12.38 -22.69
CA ALA A 563 -28.90 -12.91 -21.34
C ALA A 563 -28.00 -12.05 -20.45
N ALA A 564 -27.35 -11.01 -20.99
CA ALA A 564 -26.42 -10.15 -20.27
C ALA A 564 -27.08 -9.01 -19.47
N LEU A 565 -28.41 -8.92 -19.46
CA LEU A 565 -29.13 -7.85 -18.77
C LEU A 565 -29.55 -8.26 -17.35
N VAL A 566 -29.20 -7.43 -16.37
CA VAL A 566 -29.56 -7.59 -14.96
C VAL A 566 -30.26 -6.33 -14.48
N GLU A 567 -31.51 -6.45 -14.01
CA GLU A 567 -32.28 -5.32 -13.48
C GLU A 567 -31.98 -5.14 -11.99
N CYS A 568 -31.64 -3.91 -11.60
CA CYS A 568 -31.44 -3.57 -10.19
C CYS A 568 -31.75 -2.09 -9.94
N GLY A 569 -32.58 -1.81 -8.93
CA GLY A 569 -32.95 -0.44 -8.57
C GLY A 569 -33.63 0.35 -9.70
N GLY A 570 -34.37 -0.34 -10.59
CA GLY A 570 -35.00 0.27 -11.77
C GLY A 570 -34.03 0.61 -12.92
N THR A 571 -32.77 0.20 -12.82
CA THR A 571 -31.76 0.34 -13.88
C THR A 571 -31.48 -1.03 -14.50
N GLN A 572 -31.36 -1.10 -15.83
CA GLN A 572 -30.89 -2.31 -16.52
C GLN A 572 -29.38 -2.22 -16.75
N TYR A 573 -28.65 -3.12 -16.12
CA TYR A 573 -27.20 -3.25 -16.24
C TYR A 573 -26.84 -4.33 -17.26
N CYS A 574 -25.84 -4.06 -18.11
CA CYS A 574 -25.36 -4.98 -19.13
C CYS A 574 -23.98 -5.53 -18.77
N PHE A 575 -23.88 -6.85 -18.59
CA PHE A 575 -22.70 -7.61 -18.19
C PHE A 575 -22.09 -8.40 -19.37
N LEU A 576 -21.87 -7.71 -20.50
CA LEU A 576 -21.09 -8.25 -21.62
C LEU A 576 -19.59 -8.02 -21.38
N PRO A 577 -18.71 -8.85 -21.97
CA PRO A 577 -17.29 -8.56 -22.07
C PRO A 577 -17.02 -7.15 -22.63
N PRO A 578 -15.95 -6.45 -22.19
CA PRO A 578 -15.66 -5.09 -22.64
C PRO A 578 -15.54 -4.92 -24.16
N ASP A 579 -15.07 -5.93 -24.88
CA ASP A 579 -14.95 -5.96 -26.34
C ASP A 579 -16.29 -6.19 -27.07
N MET A 580 -17.36 -6.54 -26.34
CA MET A 580 -18.74 -6.69 -26.82
C MET A 580 -19.67 -5.59 -26.27
N ALA A 581 -19.14 -4.57 -25.59
CA ALA A 581 -19.93 -3.54 -24.92
C ALA A 581 -20.87 -2.76 -25.87
N ASP A 582 -20.52 -2.65 -27.14
CA ASP A 582 -21.33 -2.01 -28.18
C ASP A 582 -22.60 -2.80 -28.54
N GLN A 583 -22.68 -4.07 -28.14
CA GLN A 583 -23.83 -4.94 -28.34
C GLN A 583 -24.86 -4.86 -27.21
N CYS A 584 -24.57 -4.09 -26.15
CA CYS A 584 -25.53 -3.86 -25.07
C CYS A 584 -26.81 -3.19 -25.58
N PRO A 585 -28.01 -3.70 -25.22
CA PRO A 585 -29.28 -3.10 -25.62
C PRO A 585 -29.39 -1.61 -25.27
N ALA A 586 -29.98 -0.83 -26.17
CA ALA A 586 -30.13 0.61 -25.99
C ALA A 586 -30.92 0.96 -24.71
N GLY A 587 -30.39 1.89 -23.91
CA GLY A 587 -30.98 2.28 -22.62
C GLY A 587 -30.46 1.49 -21.42
N SER A 588 -29.66 0.45 -21.64
CA SER A 588 -28.94 -0.23 -20.56
C SER A 588 -27.63 0.49 -20.19
N VAL A 589 -27.15 0.28 -18.97
CA VAL A 589 -25.86 0.78 -18.47
C VAL A 589 -24.81 -0.31 -18.62
N VAL A 590 -23.81 -0.07 -19.46
CA VAL A 590 -22.65 -0.97 -19.61
C VAL A 590 -21.85 -0.98 -18.32
N VAL A 591 -21.64 -2.16 -17.78
CA VAL A 591 -20.90 -2.35 -16.53
C VAL A 591 -19.42 -2.60 -16.82
N ALA A 592 -18.55 -1.91 -16.10
CA ALA A 592 -17.12 -2.16 -16.10
C ALA A 592 -16.78 -3.28 -15.08
N PRO A 593 -15.99 -4.30 -15.48
CA PRO A 593 -15.61 -5.38 -14.58
C PRO A 593 -14.71 -4.88 -13.43
N PRO A 594 -14.72 -5.56 -12.27
CA PRO A 594 -13.78 -5.28 -11.21
C PRO A 594 -12.37 -5.69 -11.65
N THR A 595 -11.36 -5.20 -10.94
CA THR A 595 -9.98 -5.70 -11.06
C THR A 595 -9.67 -6.55 -9.82
N LEU A 596 -9.17 -7.77 -10.00
CA LEU A 596 -8.81 -8.65 -8.89
C LEU A 596 -7.56 -8.13 -8.18
N THR A 597 -6.53 -7.81 -8.98
CA THR A 597 -5.26 -7.29 -8.49
C THR A 597 -4.71 -6.28 -9.47
N GLN A 598 -4.09 -5.23 -8.96
CA GLN A 598 -3.50 -4.17 -9.75
C GLN A 598 -2.19 -3.71 -9.12
N TYR A 599 -1.22 -3.47 -9.99
CA TYR A 599 0.12 -3.01 -9.62
C TYR A 599 0.45 -1.76 -10.39
N ALA A 600 1.16 -0.84 -9.75
CA ALA A 600 1.86 0.24 -10.43
C ALA A 600 3.29 0.38 -9.93
N VAL A 601 4.21 0.58 -10.87
CA VAL A 601 5.56 1.04 -10.60
C VAL A 601 5.84 2.29 -11.43
N ARG A 602 6.55 3.25 -10.84
CA ARG A 602 6.85 4.52 -11.49
C ARG A 602 8.30 4.94 -11.28
N ARG A 603 8.90 5.52 -12.33
CA ARG A 603 10.21 6.18 -12.30
C ARG A 603 10.16 7.47 -13.11
N GLY A 604 10.36 8.60 -12.45
CA GLY A 604 10.16 9.94 -13.05
C GLY A 604 8.80 10.04 -13.74
N GLN A 605 8.81 10.44 -15.01
CA GLN A 605 7.60 10.59 -15.83
C GLN A 605 6.96 9.27 -16.28
N TRP A 606 7.61 8.11 -16.13
CA TRP A 606 7.09 6.85 -16.67
C TRP A 606 6.43 6.01 -15.59
N LYS A 607 5.23 5.51 -15.86
CA LYS A 607 4.44 4.65 -14.96
C LYS A 607 3.93 3.43 -15.71
N LEU A 608 4.15 2.25 -15.17
CA LEU A 608 3.61 0.99 -15.67
C LEU A 608 2.46 0.57 -14.75
N VAL A 609 1.31 0.26 -15.33
CA VAL A 609 0.15 -0.32 -14.63
C VAL A 609 -0.12 -1.70 -15.18
N VAL A 610 -0.35 -2.66 -14.30
CA VAL A 610 -0.68 -4.05 -14.63
C VAL A 610 -1.92 -4.43 -13.85
N ARG A 611 -2.96 -4.94 -14.52
CA ARG A 611 -4.23 -5.35 -13.89
C ARG A 611 -4.54 -6.80 -14.23
N GLN A 612 -4.88 -7.59 -13.22
CA GLN A 612 -5.42 -8.95 -13.35
C GLN A 612 -6.94 -8.85 -13.29
N LEU A 613 -7.61 -9.29 -14.36
CA LEU A 613 -9.07 -9.27 -14.49
C LEU A 613 -9.69 -10.58 -14.00
N PRO A 614 -11.01 -10.62 -13.76
CA PRO A 614 -11.72 -11.85 -13.43
C PRO A 614 -11.44 -12.98 -14.42
N PRO A 615 -11.37 -14.25 -13.99
CA PRO A 615 -10.95 -15.36 -14.85
C PRO A 615 -11.88 -15.60 -16.04
N CYS A 616 -13.15 -15.20 -15.93
CA CYS A 616 -14.11 -15.28 -17.02
C CYS A 616 -13.83 -14.29 -18.17
N LEU A 617 -13.04 -13.24 -17.96
CA LEU A 617 -12.65 -12.28 -18.98
C LEU A 617 -11.26 -12.53 -19.55
N ALA A 618 -10.31 -12.92 -18.68
CA ALA A 618 -8.91 -13.08 -19.04
C ALA A 618 -8.24 -14.13 -18.14
N PRO A 619 -8.55 -15.43 -18.32
CA PRO A 619 -8.14 -16.48 -17.37
C PRO A 619 -6.61 -16.60 -17.22
N ASN A 620 -5.83 -16.11 -18.19
CA ASN A 620 -4.37 -16.17 -18.19
C ASN A 620 -3.69 -14.85 -18.63
N ASP A 621 -4.42 -13.73 -18.71
CA ASP A 621 -3.92 -12.48 -19.30
C ASP A 621 -4.06 -11.28 -18.37
N CYS A 622 -3.18 -10.29 -18.51
CA CYS A 622 -3.23 -9.04 -17.76
C CYS A 622 -3.45 -7.86 -18.70
N ASP A 623 -4.22 -6.89 -18.24
CA ASP A 623 -4.24 -5.59 -18.89
C ASP A 623 -2.99 -4.78 -18.47
N VAL A 624 -2.05 -4.62 -19.41
CA VAL A 624 -0.80 -3.88 -19.22
C VAL A 624 -0.88 -2.54 -19.93
N ARG A 625 -0.57 -1.45 -19.22
CA ARG A 625 -0.57 -0.09 -19.77
C ARG A 625 0.65 0.68 -19.30
N LEU A 626 1.42 1.23 -20.25
CA LEU A 626 2.51 2.16 -19.98
C LEU A 626 2.03 3.59 -20.18
N TYR A 627 2.28 4.45 -19.20
CA TYR A 627 1.94 5.86 -19.19
C TYR A 627 3.19 6.73 -19.16
N ARG A 628 3.14 7.85 -19.88
CA ARG A 628 4.00 9.00 -19.68
C ARG A 628 3.18 10.11 -19.02
N LEU A 629 3.64 10.56 -17.85
CA LEU A 629 2.97 11.52 -16.99
C LEU A 629 3.61 12.90 -17.15
N ASP A 630 2.80 13.95 -16.98
CA ASP A 630 3.31 15.31 -16.79
C ASP A 630 3.85 15.47 -15.37
N GLU A 631 4.97 16.16 -15.20
CA GLU A 631 5.59 16.41 -13.89
C GLU A 631 5.89 17.90 -13.74
N PRO A 632 5.71 18.49 -12.53
CA PRO A 632 5.36 17.86 -11.26
C PRO A 632 3.85 17.92 -10.96
N VAL A 633 2.98 18.14 -11.95
CA VAL A 633 1.53 18.27 -11.76
C VAL A 633 0.87 16.89 -11.94
N PRO A 634 -0.05 16.44 -11.05
CA PRO A 634 -0.82 15.23 -11.27
C PRO A 634 -1.71 15.43 -12.49
N PRO A 635 -1.58 14.60 -13.53
CA PRO A 635 -2.47 14.70 -14.66
C PRO A 635 -3.89 14.31 -14.24
N ASN A 636 -4.87 15.11 -14.64
CA ASN A 636 -6.28 14.79 -14.42
C ASN A 636 -6.69 13.54 -15.21
N GLN A 637 -6.01 13.31 -16.35
CA GLN A 637 -6.07 12.07 -17.12
C GLN A 637 -4.65 11.63 -17.56
N PRO A 638 -4.09 10.57 -16.96
CA PRO A 638 -2.81 10.02 -17.37
C PRO A 638 -2.77 9.67 -18.86
N GLY A 639 -1.79 10.25 -19.57
CA GLY A 639 -1.53 10.00 -20.98
C GLY A 639 -2.62 10.48 -21.94
N ILE A 640 -3.11 11.71 -21.75
CA ILE A 640 -3.81 12.48 -22.80
C ILE A 640 -3.11 13.85 -23.05
N GLU A 641 -2.06 14.19 -22.29
CA GLU A 641 -1.53 15.55 -22.19
C GLU A 641 -0.01 15.60 -22.36
N LEU A 642 0.51 15.12 -23.49
CA LEU A 642 1.88 15.44 -23.87
C LEU A 642 1.92 16.78 -24.66
N PRO A 643 2.94 17.63 -24.46
CA PRO A 643 3.07 18.90 -25.19
C PRO A 643 3.08 18.75 -26.72
N ASP A 644 3.36 17.54 -27.21
CA ASP A 644 3.39 17.17 -28.63
C ASP A 644 2.05 16.61 -29.17
N GLY A 645 1.02 16.52 -28.33
CA GLY A 645 -0.31 16.03 -28.70
C GLY A 645 -0.44 14.52 -28.86
N SER A 646 0.61 13.74 -28.56
CA SER A 646 0.48 12.28 -28.47
C SER A 646 -0.27 11.88 -27.20
N PRO A 647 -0.98 10.73 -27.19
CA PRO A 647 -1.69 10.28 -26.00
C PRO A 647 -0.68 10.15 -24.84
N GLY A 648 0.40 9.38 -25.01
CA GLY A 648 1.27 9.09 -23.88
C GLY A 648 0.75 7.92 -23.02
N VAL A 649 -0.10 7.09 -23.61
CA VAL A 649 -0.45 5.74 -23.14
C VAL A 649 -0.16 4.75 -24.24
N TRP A 650 0.42 3.61 -23.87
CA TRP A 650 0.66 2.49 -24.77
C TRP A 650 0.23 1.17 -24.15
N ASP A 651 -0.21 0.26 -25.01
CA ASP A 651 -0.30 -1.16 -24.71
C ASP A 651 1.01 -1.83 -25.16
N PRO A 652 1.93 -2.17 -24.25
CA PRO A 652 3.22 -2.74 -24.61
C PRO A 652 3.15 -4.17 -25.13
N LEU A 653 2.00 -4.85 -25.02
CA LEU A 653 1.81 -6.21 -25.48
C LEU A 653 1.28 -6.26 -26.93
N SER A 654 0.52 -5.24 -27.35
CA SER A 654 -0.11 -5.21 -28.68
C SER A 654 0.45 -4.14 -29.62
N GLN A 655 1.22 -3.16 -29.11
CA GLN A 655 1.71 -2.02 -29.89
C GLN A 655 3.23 -2.00 -29.99
N THR A 656 3.75 -1.55 -31.14
CA THR A 656 5.16 -1.19 -31.27
C THR A 656 5.44 0.11 -30.51
N LEU A 657 6.33 0.05 -29.52
CA LEU A 657 6.67 1.20 -28.68
C LEU A 657 7.75 2.09 -29.33
N PRO A 658 7.66 3.43 -29.23
CA PRO A 658 8.80 4.31 -29.47
C PRO A 658 9.98 3.95 -28.55
N ALA A 659 11.22 4.10 -29.02
CA ALA A 659 12.41 3.67 -28.28
C ALA A 659 12.47 4.15 -26.80
N PRO A 660 12.13 5.41 -26.46
CA PRO A 660 12.08 5.84 -25.06
C PRO A 660 11.01 5.11 -24.23
N ALA A 661 9.84 4.85 -24.82
CA ALA A 661 8.77 4.10 -24.17
C ALA A 661 9.14 2.61 -24.00
N GLN A 662 9.81 2.01 -24.99
CA GLN A 662 10.34 0.65 -24.88
C GLN A 662 11.35 0.52 -23.73
N ALA A 663 12.32 1.44 -23.64
CA ALA A 663 13.31 1.44 -22.57
C ALA A 663 12.66 1.61 -21.19
N ALA A 664 11.67 2.51 -21.09
CA ALA A 664 10.91 2.71 -19.87
C ALA A 664 10.10 1.46 -19.48
N TYR A 665 9.40 0.83 -20.43
CA TYR A 665 8.65 -0.41 -20.21
C TYR A 665 9.55 -1.52 -19.67
N VAL A 666 10.69 -1.78 -20.31
CA VAL A 666 11.64 -2.81 -19.87
C VAL A 666 12.13 -2.53 -18.44
N SER A 667 12.55 -1.28 -18.17
CA SER A 667 13.04 -0.91 -16.84
C SER A 667 11.98 -1.03 -15.75
N LEU A 668 10.76 -0.58 -16.01
CA LEU A 668 9.65 -0.65 -15.06
C LEU A 668 9.16 -2.08 -14.87
N LYS A 669 9.06 -2.88 -15.93
CA LYS A 669 8.72 -4.30 -15.84
C LYS A 669 9.73 -5.05 -14.97
N ASP A 670 11.03 -4.86 -15.22
CA ASP A 670 12.09 -5.48 -14.43
C ASP A 670 12.03 -5.06 -12.96
N GLU A 671 11.73 -3.78 -12.67
CA GLU A 671 11.60 -3.31 -11.28
C GLU A 671 10.36 -3.90 -10.59
N LEU A 672 9.21 -3.95 -11.27
CA LEU A 672 8.00 -4.54 -10.70
C LEU A 672 8.22 -6.01 -10.36
N VAL A 673 8.77 -6.79 -11.31
CA VAL A 673 9.08 -8.21 -11.08
C VAL A 673 10.09 -8.36 -9.95
N ARG A 674 11.16 -7.54 -9.93
CA ARG A 674 12.15 -7.57 -8.84
C ARG A 674 11.51 -7.27 -7.48
N THR A 675 10.63 -6.27 -7.41
CA THR A 675 9.95 -5.86 -6.18
C THR A 675 9.09 -7.00 -5.65
N LEU A 676 8.24 -7.59 -6.49
CA LEU A 676 7.36 -8.69 -6.10
C LEU A 676 8.13 -9.98 -5.75
N MET A 677 9.27 -10.24 -6.40
CA MET A 677 10.14 -11.38 -6.10
C MET A 677 11.07 -11.18 -4.91
N SER A 678 11.16 -9.95 -4.38
CA SER A 678 12.12 -9.63 -3.31
C SER A 678 11.69 -10.13 -1.93
N GLU A 679 10.52 -10.76 -1.81
CA GLU A 679 10.05 -11.35 -0.58
C GLU A 679 9.98 -12.86 -0.67
N ARG A 680 10.40 -13.51 0.43
CA ARG A 680 10.11 -14.90 0.69
C ARG A 680 8.75 -14.96 1.33
N LYS A 681 7.83 -15.72 0.74
CA LYS A 681 6.45 -15.80 1.23
C LYS A 681 5.99 -17.24 1.26
N SER A 682 5.51 -17.66 2.42
CA SER A 682 4.79 -18.90 2.66
C SER A 682 3.66 -18.58 3.61
N LEU A 683 2.45 -19.11 3.34
CA LEU A 683 1.35 -19.00 4.30
C LEU A 683 1.62 -19.82 5.57
N ALA A 684 2.49 -20.83 5.48
CA ALA A 684 2.91 -21.64 6.62
C ALA A 684 3.96 -20.97 7.55
N ASP A 685 4.58 -19.88 7.10
CA ASP A 685 5.46 -19.04 7.94
C ASP A 685 4.60 -17.96 8.58
N GLY A 686 3.84 -18.36 9.61
CA GLY A 686 2.87 -17.48 10.24
C GLY A 686 3.52 -16.47 11.17
N ASN A 687 4.71 -16.73 11.72
CA ASN A 687 5.42 -15.73 12.52
C ASN A 687 6.19 -14.70 11.67
N LEU A 688 6.28 -14.91 10.35
CA LEU A 688 6.94 -14.05 9.35
C LEU A 688 8.45 -13.89 9.57
N ASP A 689 9.12 -14.93 10.07
CA ASP A 689 10.57 -14.90 10.33
C ASP A 689 11.42 -15.47 9.18
N GLY A 690 10.77 -16.01 8.14
CA GLY A 690 11.37 -16.58 6.95
C GLY A 690 11.74 -18.06 7.06
N VAL A 691 11.33 -18.76 8.12
CA VAL A 691 11.57 -20.18 8.35
C VAL A 691 10.33 -20.82 8.98
N VAL A 692 9.78 -21.86 8.34
CA VAL A 692 8.71 -22.67 8.93
C VAL A 692 9.30 -23.63 9.95
N ASP A 693 9.01 -23.41 11.23
CA ASP A 693 9.54 -24.23 12.32
C ASP A 693 8.58 -24.48 13.50
N GLY A 694 9.12 -24.84 14.66
CA GLY A 694 8.33 -25.12 15.87
C GLY A 694 7.58 -23.91 16.42
N GLN A 695 7.99 -22.69 16.08
CA GLN A 695 7.29 -21.46 16.44
C GLN A 695 5.98 -21.32 15.66
N ASP A 696 5.98 -21.62 14.36
CA ASP A 696 4.76 -21.61 13.54
C ASP A 696 3.78 -22.68 14.01
N LEU A 697 4.28 -23.88 14.30
CA LEU A 697 3.47 -24.93 14.90
C LEU A 697 2.85 -24.47 16.25
N GLY A 698 3.61 -23.74 17.05
CA GLY A 698 3.12 -23.15 18.30
C GLY A 698 2.00 -22.12 18.06
N GLY A 699 2.17 -21.24 17.07
CA GLY A 699 1.16 -20.25 16.66
C GLY A 699 -0.12 -20.91 16.16
N LEU A 700 0.00 -21.86 15.24
CA LEU A 700 -1.10 -22.65 14.69
C LEU A 700 -1.90 -23.34 15.80
N LEU A 701 -1.23 -24.03 16.73
CA LEU A 701 -1.90 -24.71 17.83
C LEU A 701 -2.58 -23.74 18.82
N SER A 702 -2.10 -22.49 18.90
CA SER A 702 -2.71 -21.46 19.76
C SER A 702 -4.04 -20.92 19.21
N GLU A 703 -4.25 -21.06 17.90
CA GLU A 703 -5.44 -20.59 17.18
C GLU A 703 -6.36 -21.74 16.71
N TRP A 704 -6.12 -22.96 17.19
CA TRP A 704 -6.85 -24.16 16.77
C TRP A 704 -8.38 -24.00 16.90
N GLY A 705 -9.08 -24.23 15.78
CA GLY A 705 -10.53 -24.11 15.67
C GLY A 705 -11.05 -22.67 15.55
N SER A 706 -10.21 -21.70 15.19
CA SER A 706 -10.58 -20.30 15.00
C SER A 706 -10.23 -19.79 13.60
N MET A 707 -10.76 -18.63 13.22
CA MET A 707 -10.25 -17.85 12.09
C MET A 707 -8.93 -17.21 12.53
N GLY A 708 -7.82 -17.72 12.01
CA GLY A 708 -6.47 -17.44 12.49
C GLY A 708 -5.56 -16.76 11.47
N PHE A 709 -4.44 -16.20 11.92
CA PHE A 709 -3.33 -15.84 11.03
C PHE A 709 -2.59 -17.08 10.51
N TRP A 710 -2.70 -18.20 11.24
CA TRP A 710 -2.16 -19.52 10.87
C TRP A 710 -3.17 -20.41 10.13
N ASP A 711 -4.22 -19.80 9.57
CA ASP A 711 -5.12 -20.43 8.60
C ASP A 711 -4.42 -20.42 7.24
N VAL A 712 -3.62 -21.45 7.00
CA VAL A 712 -2.77 -21.61 5.82
C VAL A 712 -3.60 -21.98 4.60
N THR A 713 -4.71 -22.69 4.81
CA THR A 713 -5.64 -23.08 3.74
C THR A 713 -6.60 -21.96 3.34
N GLN A 714 -6.76 -20.95 4.21
CA GLN A 714 -7.65 -19.82 4.04
C GLN A 714 -9.13 -20.24 3.91
N ASP A 715 -9.52 -21.29 4.63
CA ASP A 715 -10.89 -21.80 4.62
C ASP A 715 -11.75 -21.25 5.78
N GLY A 716 -11.15 -20.42 6.64
CA GLY A 716 -11.79 -19.81 7.79
C GLY A 716 -11.68 -20.63 9.07
N VAL A 717 -10.89 -21.72 9.10
CA VAL A 717 -10.67 -22.48 10.34
C VAL A 717 -9.27 -23.09 10.41
N VAL A 718 -8.53 -22.75 11.46
CA VAL A 718 -7.25 -23.41 11.75
C VAL A 718 -7.49 -24.84 12.25
N ASP A 719 -7.11 -25.85 11.46
CA ASP A 719 -7.34 -27.25 11.82
C ASP A 719 -6.20 -28.23 11.39
N GLY A 720 -6.55 -29.52 11.27
CA GLY A 720 -5.61 -30.56 10.90
C GLY A 720 -5.09 -30.49 9.47
N VAL A 721 -5.80 -29.79 8.58
CA VAL A 721 -5.37 -29.54 7.20
C VAL A 721 -4.25 -28.51 7.19
N ASP A 722 -4.40 -27.40 7.92
CA ASP A 722 -3.34 -26.39 8.09
C ASP A 722 -2.07 -26.99 8.69
N LEU A 723 -2.24 -27.84 9.72
CA LEU A 723 -1.13 -28.56 10.33
C LEU A 723 -0.37 -29.40 9.29
N GLY A 724 -1.08 -30.03 8.35
CA GLY A 724 -0.49 -30.77 7.25
C GLY A 724 0.38 -29.89 6.36
N GLU A 725 -0.11 -28.72 5.98
CA GLU A 725 0.61 -27.74 5.14
C GLU A 725 1.83 -27.16 5.85
N VAL A 726 1.72 -26.80 7.14
CA VAL A 726 2.86 -26.32 7.94
C VAL A 726 3.95 -27.38 8.05
N LEU A 727 3.59 -28.64 8.32
CA LEU A 727 4.56 -29.73 8.39
C LEU A 727 5.20 -30.05 7.02
N ALA A 728 4.46 -29.86 5.93
CA ALA A 728 4.98 -30.05 4.57
C ALA A 728 5.96 -28.94 4.14
N ALA A 729 5.78 -27.74 4.67
CA ALA A 729 6.60 -26.56 4.36
C ALA A 729 7.85 -26.39 5.25
N TRP A 730 8.17 -27.37 6.12
CA TRP A 730 9.21 -27.26 7.15
C TRP A 730 10.58 -26.82 6.60
N GLY A 731 11.14 -25.76 7.19
CA GLY A 731 12.45 -25.21 6.83
C GLY A 731 12.38 -23.80 6.22
N PRO A 732 13.48 -23.33 5.58
CA PRO A 732 13.57 -21.97 5.08
C PRO A 732 12.53 -21.67 3.99
N VAL A 733 11.85 -20.54 4.09
CA VAL A 733 10.87 -20.09 3.10
C VAL A 733 11.57 -19.75 1.78
N PRO A 734 11.10 -20.29 0.63
CA PRO A 734 11.67 -20.00 -0.67
C PRO A 734 11.24 -18.63 -1.19
N PHE A 735 11.96 -18.12 -2.17
CA PHE A 735 11.43 -17.05 -3.02
C PHE A 735 10.28 -17.62 -3.86
N SER A 736 9.16 -16.90 -3.89
CA SER A 736 7.95 -17.35 -4.59
C SER A 736 7.68 -16.46 -5.79
N THR A 737 7.38 -17.07 -6.93
CA THR A 737 6.84 -16.38 -8.11
C THR A 737 5.33 -16.19 -8.03
N ALA A 738 4.66 -16.69 -6.98
CA ALA A 738 3.20 -16.66 -6.86
C ALA A 738 2.62 -15.23 -6.84
N LEU A 739 3.41 -14.24 -6.42
CA LEU A 739 2.99 -12.83 -6.43
C LEU A 739 3.22 -12.13 -7.78
N VAL A 740 3.96 -12.74 -8.72
CA VAL A 740 4.23 -12.14 -10.02
C VAL A 740 3.19 -12.63 -11.02
N PRO A 741 2.41 -11.72 -11.64
CA PRO A 741 1.48 -12.11 -12.70
C PRO A 741 2.18 -12.83 -13.86
N ASP A 742 1.62 -13.93 -14.33
CA ASP A 742 2.19 -14.76 -15.40
C ASP A 742 2.49 -13.97 -16.69
N CYS A 743 1.64 -13.00 -17.01
CA CYS A 743 1.82 -12.07 -18.13
C CYS A 743 3.14 -11.25 -18.05
N LEU A 744 3.69 -11.06 -16.85
CA LEU A 744 4.97 -10.39 -16.64
C LEU A 744 6.15 -11.37 -16.64
N LEU A 745 5.92 -12.62 -16.22
CA LEU A 745 6.89 -13.71 -16.32
C LEU A 745 7.10 -14.17 -17.76
N ALA A 746 6.10 -13.96 -18.62
CA ALA A 746 6.26 -14.01 -20.06
C ALA A 746 7.22 -12.87 -20.50
N SER A 747 8.52 -13.13 -20.50
CA SER A 747 9.43 -12.41 -21.40
C SER A 747 9.12 -12.93 -22.80
N ASP A 748 8.72 -12.03 -23.71
CA ASP A 748 8.55 -12.30 -25.14
C ASP A 748 9.70 -13.20 -25.59
N PRO A 749 9.46 -14.51 -25.72
CA PRO A 749 10.55 -15.42 -25.92
C PRO A 749 10.96 -15.17 -27.35
N GLY A 750 12.26 -14.91 -27.57
CA GLY A 750 12.83 -15.27 -28.86
C GLY A 750 12.29 -16.64 -29.29
N SER A 751 12.15 -16.85 -30.60
CA SER A 751 11.65 -18.11 -31.14
C SER A 751 12.38 -19.27 -30.46
N LEU A 752 11.63 -20.28 -29.99
CA LEU A 752 12.25 -21.48 -29.42
C LEU A 752 13.07 -22.14 -30.53
N VAL A 753 14.38 -22.21 -30.33
CA VAL A 753 15.30 -22.74 -31.32
C VAL A 753 15.61 -24.21 -31.03
N ARG A 754 15.81 -24.55 -29.75
CA ARG A 754 16.03 -25.92 -29.26
C ARG A 754 15.43 -26.09 -27.87
N GLU A 755 14.96 -27.30 -27.58
CA GLU A 755 14.61 -27.74 -26.24
C GLU A 755 15.04 -29.20 -26.02
N TYR A 756 15.62 -29.49 -24.87
CA TYR A 756 16.00 -30.83 -24.46
C TYR A 756 15.36 -31.10 -23.09
N SER A 757 14.21 -31.78 -23.07
CA SER A 757 13.50 -32.14 -21.82
C SER A 757 14.04 -33.41 -21.14
N PHE A 758 14.84 -34.20 -21.84
CA PHE A 758 15.41 -35.48 -21.40
C PHE A 758 14.41 -36.58 -21.00
N ASP A 759 13.11 -36.36 -21.08
CA ASP A 759 12.09 -37.40 -20.83
C ASP A 759 12.17 -38.53 -21.85
N ASP A 760 12.39 -38.19 -23.13
CA ASP A 760 12.44 -39.13 -24.26
C ASP A 760 13.87 -39.34 -24.81
N GLY A 761 14.90 -39.00 -24.02
CA GLY A 761 16.30 -39.14 -24.38
C GLY A 761 16.98 -37.83 -24.78
N LEU A 762 17.92 -37.87 -25.73
CA LEU A 762 18.77 -36.72 -26.10
C LEU A 762 18.30 -35.97 -27.35
N GLN A 763 17.11 -36.29 -27.87
CA GLN A 763 16.55 -35.61 -29.03
C GLN A 763 16.01 -34.23 -28.63
N ASP A 764 16.10 -33.28 -29.55
CA ASP A 764 15.49 -31.96 -29.38
C ASP A 764 13.95 -32.06 -29.48
N SER A 765 13.26 -31.72 -28.39
CA SER A 765 11.79 -31.74 -28.27
C SER A 765 11.12 -30.59 -29.03
N SER A 766 11.86 -29.56 -29.46
CA SER A 766 11.31 -28.48 -30.29
C SER A 766 11.12 -28.86 -31.76
N GLY A 767 11.60 -30.05 -32.18
CA GLY A 767 11.36 -30.60 -33.52
C GLY A 767 12.40 -30.23 -34.58
N SER A 768 13.58 -29.71 -34.20
CA SER A 768 14.62 -29.37 -35.19
C SER A 768 15.36 -30.56 -35.81
N GLY A 769 15.18 -31.76 -35.25
CA GLY A 769 15.92 -32.97 -35.65
C GLY A 769 17.38 -33.01 -35.16
N VAL A 770 17.84 -32.04 -34.38
CA VAL A 770 19.20 -32.02 -33.82
C VAL A 770 19.25 -32.77 -32.49
N THR A 771 20.02 -33.86 -32.44
CA THR A 771 20.22 -34.65 -31.21
C THR A 771 21.43 -34.14 -30.43
N ALA A 772 21.29 -33.93 -29.12
CA ALA A 772 22.42 -33.59 -28.25
C ALA A 772 23.39 -34.78 -28.16
N VAL A 773 24.69 -34.49 -28.23
CA VAL A 773 25.74 -35.51 -28.24
C VAL A 773 26.36 -35.62 -26.84
N PRO A 774 26.19 -36.77 -26.15
CA PRO A 774 26.72 -36.93 -24.80
C PRO A 774 28.24 -37.11 -24.81
N MET A 775 28.92 -36.38 -23.93
CA MET A 775 30.33 -36.53 -23.61
C MET A 775 30.49 -37.37 -22.34
N GLY A 776 29.92 -38.58 -22.33
CA GLY A 776 29.69 -39.35 -21.10
C GLY A 776 28.31 -39.08 -20.51
N GLY A 777 28.13 -39.30 -19.20
CA GLY A 777 26.84 -39.15 -18.52
C GLY A 777 25.72 -40.06 -19.07
N LYS A 778 24.51 -39.93 -18.53
CA LYS A 778 23.33 -40.64 -19.02
C LYS A 778 22.04 -39.96 -18.61
N VAL A 779 20.99 -40.15 -19.40
CA VAL A 779 19.63 -39.76 -19.01
C VAL A 779 19.11 -40.75 -17.96
N THR A 780 18.60 -40.25 -16.84
CA THR A 780 18.00 -41.06 -15.76
C THR A 780 16.97 -40.22 -15.01
N GLY A 781 15.71 -40.67 -14.97
CA GLY A 781 14.63 -40.02 -14.23
C GLY A 781 14.27 -38.62 -14.75
N GLY A 782 14.15 -38.47 -16.08
CA GLY A 782 13.78 -37.19 -16.71
C GLY A 782 14.88 -36.12 -16.66
N ALA A 783 16.14 -36.51 -16.40
CA ALA A 783 17.27 -35.58 -16.34
C ALA A 783 18.52 -36.21 -16.95
N TYR A 784 19.37 -35.37 -17.55
CA TYR A 784 20.72 -35.80 -17.93
C TYR A 784 21.67 -35.67 -16.74
N VAL A 785 22.17 -36.82 -16.27
CA VAL A 785 23.06 -36.93 -15.11
C VAL A 785 24.50 -37.10 -15.58
N PHE A 786 25.39 -36.23 -15.09
CA PHE A 786 26.79 -36.17 -15.50
C PHE A 786 27.74 -36.19 -14.29
N GLY A 787 28.82 -36.94 -14.44
CA GLY A 787 29.97 -36.90 -13.55
C GLY A 787 31.00 -35.87 -13.99
N PRO A 788 32.12 -35.76 -13.26
CA PRO A 788 33.20 -34.86 -13.65
C PRO A 788 33.86 -35.30 -14.96
N GLY A 789 34.25 -34.34 -15.79
CA GLY A 789 34.73 -34.59 -17.15
C GLY A 789 33.64 -35.04 -18.13
N GLN A 790 32.36 -35.01 -17.74
CA GLN A 790 31.23 -35.39 -18.59
C GLN A 790 30.31 -34.21 -18.87
N GLY A 791 29.57 -34.26 -19.98
CA GLY A 791 28.69 -33.15 -20.38
C GLY A 791 27.93 -33.40 -21.68
N LEU A 792 27.33 -32.36 -22.25
CA LEU A 792 26.53 -32.45 -23.48
C LEU A 792 27.04 -31.48 -24.54
N LYS A 793 27.05 -31.92 -25.80
CA LYS A 793 27.30 -31.08 -26.97
C LYS A 793 26.01 -30.82 -27.72
N VAL A 794 25.73 -29.56 -28.03
CA VAL A 794 24.59 -29.12 -28.83
C VAL A 794 25.12 -28.45 -30.10
N PRO A 795 24.93 -29.08 -31.27
CA PRO A 795 25.27 -28.45 -32.56
C PRO A 795 24.41 -27.21 -32.80
N VAL A 796 25.04 -26.14 -33.29
CA VAL A 796 24.37 -24.84 -33.53
C VAL A 796 24.53 -24.32 -34.96
N ASP A 797 24.86 -25.20 -35.89
CA ASP A 797 25.14 -24.88 -37.29
C ASP A 797 24.06 -24.00 -37.94
N GLY A 798 24.49 -22.89 -38.55
CA GLY A 798 23.65 -22.02 -39.37
C GLY A 798 22.67 -21.12 -38.59
N GLN A 799 22.83 -21.01 -37.27
CA GLN A 799 22.00 -20.14 -36.42
C GLN A 799 22.70 -18.82 -36.11
N ASP A 800 21.94 -17.72 -36.06
CA ASP A 800 22.44 -16.45 -35.55
C ASP A 800 22.37 -16.41 -34.01
N TRP A 801 23.53 -16.41 -33.38
CA TRP A 801 23.70 -16.33 -31.94
C TRP A 801 24.12 -14.92 -31.47
N SER A 802 23.94 -13.91 -32.30
CA SER A 802 24.12 -12.52 -31.88
C SER A 802 23.11 -12.10 -30.81
N ASP A 803 21.94 -12.76 -30.75
CA ASP A 803 20.90 -12.59 -29.74
C ASP A 803 20.35 -13.93 -29.26
N PHE A 804 20.54 -14.26 -27.98
CA PHE A 804 20.13 -15.55 -27.44
C PHE A 804 19.71 -15.51 -25.98
N ASP A 805 18.93 -16.54 -25.61
CA ASP A 805 18.70 -16.97 -24.24
C ASP A 805 18.96 -18.49 -24.14
N ILE A 806 19.93 -18.89 -23.34
CA ILE A 806 20.14 -20.27 -22.92
C ILE A 806 19.59 -20.40 -21.50
N GLU A 807 18.64 -21.30 -21.29
CA GLU A 807 18.02 -21.55 -20.00
C GLU A 807 18.11 -23.04 -19.65
N PHE A 808 18.47 -23.37 -18.41
CA PHE A 808 18.52 -24.76 -17.97
C PHE A 808 18.32 -24.90 -16.46
N ALA A 809 17.69 -26.01 -16.06
CA ALA A 809 17.49 -26.37 -14.65
C ALA A 809 18.63 -27.26 -14.16
N LEU A 810 19.61 -26.67 -13.47
CA LEU A 810 20.83 -27.34 -13.01
C LEU A 810 20.75 -27.74 -11.54
N ARG A 811 21.19 -28.95 -11.21
CA ARG A 811 21.51 -29.38 -9.84
C ARG A 811 22.95 -29.88 -9.80
N VAL A 812 23.85 -29.11 -9.18
CA VAL A 812 25.25 -29.52 -8.99
C VAL A 812 25.37 -30.38 -7.74
N SER A 813 26.02 -31.53 -7.83
CA SER A 813 26.19 -32.49 -6.74
C SER A 813 27.60 -32.48 -6.14
N ALA A 814 28.64 -32.21 -6.95
CA ALA A 814 30.02 -32.04 -6.46
C ALA A 814 30.84 -31.16 -7.40
N SER A 815 31.97 -30.64 -6.90
CA SER A 815 32.92 -29.79 -7.64
C SER A 815 34.32 -30.44 -7.60
N GLN A 816 35.12 -30.27 -8.66
CA GLN A 816 36.50 -30.76 -8.68
C GLN A 816 37.55 -29.65 -8.69
N PHE A 817 37.16 -28.44 -9.08
CA PHE A 817 38.09 -27.31 -9.19
C PHE A 817 37.41 -26.01 -8.77
N VAL A 818 38.23 -24.99 -8.51
CA VAL A 818 37.76 -23.68 -8.04
C VAL A 818 36.91 -22.97 -9.08
N LEU A 819 37.13 -23.25 -10.36
CA LEU A 819 36.33 -22.82 -11.50
C LEU A 819 35.77 -24.08 -12.17
N ASN A 820 34.46 -24.13 -12.38
CA ASN A 820 33.80 -25.26 -13.03
C ASN A 820 33.04 -24.72 -14.24
N LYS A 821 33.42 -25.13 -15.45
CA LYS A 821 32.78 -24.72 -16.69
C LYS A 821 31.38 -25.31 -16.78
N LEU A 822 30.40 -24.44 -17.03
CA LEU A 822 28.99 -24.81 -17.20
C LEU A 822 28.54 -24.70 -18.64
N VAL A 823 28.95 -23.64 -19.34
CA VAL A 823 28.61 -23.42 -20.75
C VAL A 823 29.86 -22.96 -21.48
N ASP A 824 30.29 -23.73 -22.47
CA ASP A 824 31.33 -23.41 -23.45
C ASP A 824 30.64 -22.97 -24.76
N MET A 825 31.07 -21.83 -25.31
CA MET A 825 30.54 -21.33 -26.58
C MET A 825 31.46 -21.57 -27.78
N PHE A 826 32.66 -22.13 -27.57
CA PHE A 826 33.72 -22.19 -28.58
C PHE A 826 34.20 -23.62 -28.82
N SER A 827 33.29 -24.59 -28.77
CA SER A 827 33.59 -25.99 -29.07
C SER A 827 34.78 -26.54 -28.27
N GLN A 828 34.98 -26.08 -27.03
CA GLN A 828 36.11 -26.46 -26.15
C GLN A 828 37.49 -26.06 -26.71
N ALA A 829 37.55 -25.14 -27.68
CA ALA A 829 38.79 -24.68 -28.30
C ALA A 829 39.45 -23.51 -27.56
N GLU A 830 38.73 -22.90 -26.61
CA GLU A 830 39.21 -21.78 -25.81
C GLU A 830 38.68 -21.88 -24.37
N ASP A 831 39.42 -21.32 -23.42
CA ASP A 831 39.02 -21.21 -22.01
C ASP A 831 38.00 -20.07 -21.82
N ARG A 832 36.88 -20.14 -22.55
CA ARG A 832 35.81 -19.13 -22.54
C ARG A 832 34.45 -19.73 -22.25
N GLY A 833 33.61 -19.01 -21.51
CA GLY A 833 32.27 -19.45 -21.19
C GLY A 833 31.72 -18.97 -19.85
N LEU A 834 30.63 -19.60 -19.44
CA LEU A 834 30.02 -19.42 -18.13
C LEU A 834 30.61 -20.45 -17.14
N TYR A 835 31.11 -19.96 -16.02
CA TYR A 835 31.72 -20.78 -14.97
C TYR A 835 31.02 -20.59 -13.63
N ARG A 836 31.13 -21.60 -12.79
CA ARG A 836 30.78 -21.58 -11.36
C ARG A 836 32.04 -21.65 -10.50
N ARG A 837 32.13 -20.80 -9.47
CA ARG A 837 33.24 -20.74 -8.52
C ARG A 837 33.00 -21.56 -7.25
N GLU A 838 34.06 -22.11 -6.65
CA GLU A 838 33.98 -22.97 -5.46
C GLU A 838 33.75 -22.20 -4.16
N GLU A 839 34.28 -20.98 -4.01
CA GLU A 839 33.96 -20.09 -2.89
C GLU A 839 32.52 -19.56 -3.00
N GLY A 840 31.57 -20.26 -2.38
CA GLY A 840 30.19 -19.80 -2.27
C GLY A 840 29.42 -19.81 -3.59
N THR A 841 29.77 -20.66 -4.55
CA THR A 841 28.92 -21.07 -5.68
C THR A 841 28.35 -19.94 -6.53
N LEU A 842 29.16 -18.89 -6.71
CA LEU A 842 28.90 -17.75 -7.58
C LEU A 842 29.25 -18.05 -9.03
N PHE A 843 28.64 -17.34 -9.96
CA PHE A 843 28.83 -17.52 -11.40
C PHE A 843 29.58 -16.33 -12.00
N SER A 844 30.45 -16.60 -12.96
CA SER A 844 31.20 -15.59 -13.70
C SER A 844 31.38 -16.00 -15.16
N PHE A 845 31.38 -15.02 -16.05
CA PHE A 845 31.80 -15.21 -17.43
C PHE A 845 33.33 -15.04 -17.55
N LEU A 846 33.97 -15.84 -18.40
CA LEU A 846 35.41 -15.76 -18.69
C LEU A 846 35.67 -15.91 -20.19
N PRO A 847 36.74 -15.31 -20.73
CA PRO A 847 37.30 -14.01 -20.42
C PRO A 847 36.49 -12.87 -21.07
N PRO A 848 36.60 -11.63 -20.56
CA PRO A 848 37.34 -11.23 -19.36
C PRO A 848 36.63 -11.69 -18.08
N PHE A 849 37.33 -11.73 -16.94
CA PHE A 849 36.73 -12.01 -15.62
C PHE A 849 35.56 -11.06 -15.37
N GLY A 850 34.35 -11.58 -15.60
CA GLY A 850 33.11 -10.88 -15.35
C GLY A 850 32.83 -10.70 -13.85
N PRO A 851 31.90 -9.80 -13.50
CA PRO A 851 31.38 -9.72 -12.13
C PRO A 851 30.87 -11.10 -11.69
N THR A 852 31.11 -11.43 -10.42
CA THR A 852 30.52 -12.63 -9.81
C THR A 852 29.04 -12.39 -9.53
N SER A 853 28.22 -13.44 -9.61
CA SER A 853 26.80 -13.36 -9.22
C SER A 853 26.62 -12.82 -7.80
N ILE A 854 25.48 -12.16 -7.55
CA ILE A 854 25.11 -11.67 -6.22
C ILE A 854 24.54 -12.79 -5.34
N ALA A 855 23.92 -13.81 -5.96
CA ALA A 855 23.37 -14.99 -5.32
C ALA A 855 24.28 -16.21 -5.50
N ARG A 856 24.23 -17.09 -4.50
CA ARG A 856 24.96 -18.36 -4.41
C ARG A 856 24.05 -19.50 -4.85
N MET A 857 24.58 -20.50 -5.58
CA MET A 857 23.88 -21.76 -5.89
C MET A 857 24.26 -22.87 -4.91
N PRO A 858 23.42 -23.25 -3.93
CA PRO A 858 23.79 -24.32 -3.01
C PRO A 858 24.00 -25.65 -3.74
N ILE A 859 24.97 -26.45 -3.29
CA ILE A 859 25.17 -27.82 -3.78
C ILE A 859 23.91 -28.63 -3.44
N GLY A 860 23.42 -29.41 -4.41
CA GLY A 860 22.24 -30.27 -4.26
C GLY A 860 20.89 -29.60 -4.53
N VAL A 861 20.86 -28.27 -4.71
CA VAL A 861 19.61 -27.51 -4.94
C VAL A 861 19.39 -27.29 -6.45
N PRO A 862 18.23 -27.68 -7.00
CA PRO A 862 17.85 -27.31 -8.37
C PRO A 862 17.82 -25.78 -8.52
N THR A 863 18.52 -25.27 -9.53
CA THR A 863 18.64 -23.84 -9.80
C THR A 863 18.39 -23.61 -11.28
N LEU A 864 17.46 -22.72 -11.57
CA LEU A 864 17.22 -22.23 -12.91
C LEU A 864 18.33 -21.23 -13.27
N VAL A 865 19.08 -21.50 -14.32
CA VAL A 865 20.12 -20.62 -14.84
C VAL A 865 19.70 -20.15 -16.21
N ARG A 866 19.65 -18.83 -16.41
CA ARG A 866 19.43 -18.20 -17.72
C ARG A 866 20.63 -17.33 -18.07
N TYR A 867 21.30 -17.68 -19.16
CA TYR A 867 22.44 -16.98 -19.70
C TYR A 867 22.06 -16.39 -21.06
N SER A 868 22.16 -15.07 -21.19
CA SER A 868 21.57 -14.34 -22.31
C SER A 868 22.55 -13.37 -22.93
N ARG A 869 22.39 -13.09 -24.22
CA ARG A 869 23.08 -12.01 -24.92
C ARG A 869 22.11 -11.19 -25.75
N ASP A 870 22.21 -9.87 -25.66
CA ASP A 870 21.39 -8.93 -26.42
C ASP A 870 22.18 -8.34 -27.60
N SER A 871 21.64 -8.45 -28.82
CA SER A 871 22.33 -8.04 -30.06
C SER A 871 22.48 -6.53 -30.21
N VAL A 872 21.53 -5.76 -29.68
CA VAL A 872 21.46 -4.30 -29.80
C VAL A 872 22.45 -3.64 -28.84
N THR A 873 22.36 -4.00 -27.57
CA THR A 873 23.20 -3.45 -26.50
C THR A 873 24.57 -4.11 -26.44
N ARG A 874 24.73 -5.29 -27.06
CA ARG A 874 25.92 -6.16 -26.97
C ARG A 874 26.28 -6.45 -25.52
N THR A 875 25.29 -6.80 -24.72
CA THR A 875 25.49 -7.16 -23.32
C THR A 875 25.17 -8.62 -23.10
N VAL A 876 25.97 -9.30 -22.29
CA VAL A 876 25.65 -10.60 -21.71
C VAL A 876 25.11 -10.41 -20.31
N SER A 877 24.13 -11.21 -19.95
CA SER A 877 23.56 -11.20 -18.61
C SER A 877 23.38 -12.62 -18.11
N LEU A 878 23.46 -12.75 -16.79
CA LEU A 878 23.13 -13.97 -16.10
C LEU A 878 21.96 -13.70 -15.18
N ARG A 879 20.92 -14.53 -15.28
CA ARG A 879 19.84 -14.61 -14.31
C ARG A 879 19.86 -15.97 -13.63
N MET A 880 19.62 -15.99 -12.33
CA MET A 880 19.45 -17.22 -11.55
C MET A 880 18.08 -17.15 -10.89
N ASN A 881 17.25 -18.17 -11.10
CA ASN A 881 15.85 -18.21 -10.64
C ASN A 881 15.09 -16.92 -11.01
N GLY A 882 15.28 -16.44 -12.23
CA GLY A 882 14.68 -15.19 -12.74
C GLY A 882 15.39 -13.88 -12.31
N VAL A 883 16.24 -13.92 -11.28
CA VAL A 883 16.92 -12.73 -10.73
C VAL A 883 18.19 -12.40 -11.50
N LEU A 884 18.29 -11.17 -12.02
CA LEU A 884 19.51 -10.65 -12.64
C LEU A 884 20.66 -10.63 -11.65
N GLN A 885 21.71 -11.38 -11.97
CA GLN A 885 22.92 -11.51 -11.17
C GLN A 885 23.93 -10.45 -11.55
N TRP A 886 24.12 -10.28 -12.85
CA TRP A 886 24.98 -9.26 -13.42
C TRP A 886 24.68 -9.09 -14.91
N THR A 887 25.11 -7.94 -15.43
CA THR A 887 25.21 -7.65 -16.85
C THR A 887 26.64 -7.19 -17.14
N GLN A 888 27.19 -7.64 -18.26
CA GLN A 888 28.53 -7.30 -18.70
C GLN A 888 28.52 -6.93 -20.19
N PRO A 889 29.22 -5.86 -20.59
CA PRO A 889 29.43 -5.57 -22.00
C PRO A 889 30.21 -6.68 -22.69
N ASP A 890 29.72 -7.15 -23.83
CA ASP A 890 30.40 -8.05 -24.76
C ASP A 890 30.51 -7.40 -26.15
N PRO A 891 31.27 -6.29 -26.26
CA PRO A 891 31.40 -5.56 -27.52
C PRO A 891 32.13 -6.35 -28.61
N LEU A 892 32.92 -7.36 -28.21
CA LEU A 892 33.74 -8.20 -29.07
C LEU A 892 33.06 -9.51 -29.50
N GLY A 893 31.88 -9.83 -28.96
CA GLY A 893 31.17 -11.06 -29.31
C GLY A 893 31.80 -12.33 -28.71
N LEU A 894 32.46 -12.21 -27.56
CA LEU A 894 33.10 -13.31 -26.84
C LEU A 894 32.08 -14.32 -26.30
N ALA A 895 30.79 -14.03 -26.32
CA ALA A 895 29.73 -14.95 -25.97
C ALA A 895 29.00 -15.55 -27.18
N VAL A 896 29.45 -15.28 -28.40
CA VAL A 896 28.81 -15.73 -29.65
C VAL A 896 29.59 -16.92 -30.23
N PRO A 897 28.98 -18.12 -30.35
CA PRO A 897 29.63 -19.27 -30.98
C PRO A 897 29.91 -19.01 -32.47
N PRO A 898 30.92 -19.70 -33.06
CA PRO A 898 31.13 -19.71 -34.49
C PRO A 898 29.88 -20.23 -35.25
N PRO A 899 29.63 -19.82 -36.50
CA PRO A 899 28.47 -20.27 -37.28
C PRO A 899 28.39 -21.78 -37.53
N ASP A 900 29.51 -22.49 -37.43
CA ASP A 900 29.69 -23.95 -37.52
C ASP A 900 30.04 -24.58 -36.16
N GLY A 901 29.72 -23.87 -35.07
CA GLY A 901 30.13 -24.19 -33.72
C GLY A 901 29.28 -25.23 -32.99
N VAL A 902 29.74 -25.61 -31.80
CA VAL A 902 29.04 -26.45 -30.86
C VAL A 902 29.03 -25.76 -29.50
N VAL A 903 27.85 -25.64 -28.90
CA VAL A 903 27.72 -25.22 -27.50
C VAL A 903 27.90 -26.46 -26.62
N THR A 904 28.84 -26.40 -25.68
CA THR A 904 29.11 -27.52 -24.77
C THR A 904 28.65 -27.19 -23.36
N PHE A 905 27.92 -28.10 -22.73
CA PHE A 905 27.40 -27.96 -21.38
C PHE A 905 28.15 -28.87 -20.42
N PHE A 906 28.54 -28.31 -19.27
CA PHE A 906 29.09 -28.99 -18.08
C PHE A 906 30.41 -29.76 -18.27
N ALA A 907 31.03 -29.68 -19.44
CA ALA A 907 32.33 -30.27 -19.73
C ALA A 907 33.40 -29.19 -19.89
N ASP A 908 34.62 -29.53 -19.50
CA ASP A 908 35.80 -28.67 -19.61
C ASP A 908 36.22 -28.45 -21.04
N ASP A 909 37.02 -27.42 -21.28
CA ASP A 909 37.89 -27.39 -22.44
C ASP A 909 39.19 -28.20 -22.22
N ALA A 910 39.98 -28.35 -23.28
CA ALA A 910 41.30 -29.00 -23.20
C ALA A 910 42.46 -28.00 -23.31
N VAL A 911 42.16 -26.70 -23.22
CA VAL A 911 43.12 -25.60 -23.41
C VAL A 911 43.88 -25.33 -22.13
N THR A 912 43.26 -25.51 -20.97
CA THR A 912 43.96 -25.47 -19.68
C THR A 912 44.43 -26.87 -19.26
N ASP A 913 45.56 -26.96 -18.56
CA ASP A 913 46.03 -28.21 -17.94
C ASP A 913 45.24 -28.57 -16.65
N PHE A 914 44.24 -27.77 -16.30
CA PHE A 914 43.37 -27.98 -15.15
C PHE A 914 42.14 -28.80 -15.55
N LYS A 915 41.41 -29.32 -14.55
CA LYS A 915 40.14 -30.04 -14.76
C LYS A 915 39.00 -29.25 -14.14
N GLU A 916 38.51 -28.27 -14.87
CA GLU A 916 37.49 -27.30 -14.47
C GLU A 916 36.07 -27.87 -14.62
N THR A 917 35.79 -29.03 -14.01
CA THR A 917 34.49 -29.71 -14.15
C THR A 917 33.77 -29.97 -12.83
N CYS A 918 32.44 -30.04 -12.91
CA CYS A 918 31.57 -30.44 -11.82
C CYS A 918 30.79 -31.72 -12.15
N SER A 919 30.09 -32.28 -11.16
CA SER A 919 29.09 -33.32 -11.36
C SER A 919 27.71 -32.83 -10.96
N GLY A 920 26.66 -33.37 -11.58
CA GLY A 920 25.30 -32.91 -11.35
C GLY A 920 24.26 -33.59 -12.23
N ALA A 921 23.09 -32.96 -12.28
CA ALA A 921 22.01 -33.30 -13.19
C ALA A 921 21.42 -32.02 -13.78
N VAL A 922 21.03 -32.08 -15.06
CA VAL A 922 20.24 -31.03 -15.71
C VAL A 922 18.87 -31.61 -16.06
N GLY A 923 17.81 -30.95 -15.60
CA GLY A 923 16.43 -31.39 -15.85
C GLY A 923 15.99 -31.08 -17.27
N TRP A 924 16.40 -29.94 -17.82
CA TRP A 924 16.12 -29.57 -19.20
C TRP A 924 17.05 -28.44 -19.65
N ILE A 925 17.18 -28.26 -20.96
CA ILE A 925 17.88 -27.13 -21.60
C ILE A 925 16.96 -26.51 -22.66
N ARG A 926 16.79 -25.19 -22.65
CA ARG A 926 16.06 -24.40 -23.65
C ARG A 926 16.99 -23.37 -24.26
N ILE A 927 16.92 -23.24 -25.57
CA ILE A 927 17.65 -22.23 -26.33
C ILE A 927 16.64 -21.44 -27.14
N ARG A 928 16.63 -20.12 -26.95
CA ARG A 928 15.78 -19.18 -27.69
C ARG A 928 16.66 -18.14 -28.38
N SER A 929 16.21 -17.63 -29.52
CA SER A 929 16.89 -16.56 -30.24
C SER A 929 15.88 -15.53 -30.71
N ARG A 930 16.21 -14.24 -30.58
CA ARG A 930 15.36 -13.15 -31.08
C ARG A 930 15.69 -12.77 -32.54
N THR A 931 16.77 -13.31 -33.10
CA THR A 931 17.19 -13.04 -34.49
C THR A 931 17.11 -14.26 -35.40
N ALA A 932 16.96 -15.47 -34.85
CA ALA A 932 16.76 -16.69 -35.64
C ALA A 932 15.42 -16.66 -36.38
N LYS A 933 15.50 -16.49 -37.71
CA LYS A 933 14.49 -16.92 -38.67
C LYS A 933 14.90 -18.23 -39.33
#